data_AF-A0A7K3Y3V5-F1
#
_entry.id   AF-A0A7K3Y3V5-F1
#
_cell.length_a   1.000
_cell.length_b   1.000
_cell.length_c   1.000
_cell.angle_alpha   90.00
_cell.angle_beta   90.00
_cell.angle_gamma   90.00
#
_symmetry.space_group_name_H-M   'P 1'
#
loop_
_entity.id
_entity.type
_entity.pdbx_description
1 polymer ?
#
loop_
_entity_poly.entity_id
_entity_poly.type
_entity_poly.pdbx_seq_one_letter_code
_entity_poly.pdbx_strand_id
1 'polypeptide(L)'
;IYWKDETVALCDEFIASIGGDLDRVSYKENPWFGGGNAGPSVEVLIGGLEVATLVFMNLSRQKSDQPPVDINGEPYYPMRLNIVDTGYGLERFVWASKGSPTIYDAVFPEMVSRLMNSAHLAHVLDNPEFTKIMGLSARFAGVMDISGTNLYNLRKKVSEAIDVPLEKLERIVIPIEKVYSIADHTRCLAYMLGDCIVPSNVREGYLTRLVLRRTLRMMNDLSMDEDLADLIEAQMQAVGLDAFEQDVGVVREIVGSEVNRYATTLERGSRIVQKIARNYKAKSARVPLKEVITLYDSHGIPPEMVKEVAAGEGAVVEIPDDFYSLIAESHSAAQKEAEAADPLAAYRERAETLPPTKKLYYEQPCEIEFDAIVLDCFDGFAVLDQTLFYPEGGGQPSDTGTLVTSENMVRVEEVTKLGEVILHRITGGALKRGDRVKGMLDEERRLSLMRHHTATHVLLHAATKVLGAHVHQAGAQKGSDASRLDIRHYKHITPQELRKIETEANRMIMGDMPVYIKIEERTKAEQKYGFCLYQGGVPPGREIRTVQVGGDVQACAGTHVRTTGEIGLIRVIGVEHIQDGVERLIFSAGLAAVYSMQHMDDLLQEAAGVVSVQPENLPATVSRFFTEWKEQKKEIERLQ
;
A
#
# COMPACT_ATOMS: atom_id res chain seq x y z
N ILE A 1 -31.95 -6.49 -11.68
CA ILE A 1 -31.73 -5.12 -11.17
C ILE A 1 -33.02 -4.69 -10.51
N TYR A 2 -32.92 -4.21 -9.28
CA TYR A 2 -34.05 -3.88 -8.43
C TYR A 2 -33.65 -2.74 -7.47
N TRP A 3 -34.56 -2.33 -6.59
CA TRP A 3 -34.33 -1.26 -5.60
C TRP A 3 -34.82 -1.71 -4.23
N LYS A 4 -35.15 -0.76 -3.34
CA LYS A 4 -35.44 -0.97 -1.92
C LYS A 4 -36.36 -2.14 -1.61
N ASP A 5 -37.56 -2.15 -2.19
CA ASP A 5 -38.62 -3.10 -1.82
C ASP A 5 -38.18 -4.56 -2.07
N GLU A 6 -37.61 -4.81 -3.24
CA GLU A 6 -37.09 -6.14 -3.60
C GLU A 6 -35.84 -6.51 -2.79
N THR A 7 -34.96 -5.56 -2.48
CA THR A 7 -33.78 -5.83 -1.65
C THR A 7 -34.19 -6.34 -0.27
N VAL A 8 -35.19 -5.71 0.35
CA VAL A 8 -35.71 -6.14 1.66
C VAL A 8 -36.43 -7.48 1.52
N ALA A 9 -37.26 -7.67 0.50
CA ALA A 9 -37.94 -8.93 0.25
C ALA A 9 -36.98 -10.12 0.08
N LEU A 10 -35.89 -9.93 -0.67
CA LEU A 10 -34.84 -10.94 -0.84
C LEU A 10 -34.07 -11.22 0.46
N CYS A 11 -33.89 -10.21 1.32
CA CYS A 11 -33.29 -10.39 2.64
C CYS A 11 -34.18 -11.27 3.53
N ASP A 12 -35.48 -11.00 3.57
CA ASP A 12 -36.46 -11.82 4.29
C ASP A 12 -36.52 -13.24 3.72
N GLU A 13 -36.56 -13.40 2.40
CA GLU A 13 -36.54 -14.72 1.74
C GLU A 13 -35.27 -15.51 2.13
N PHE A 14 -34.11 -14.87 2.10
CA PHE A 14 -32.86 -15.49 2.51
C PHE A 14 -32.90 -15.92 3.98
N ILE A 15 -33.30 -15.04 4.90
CA ILE A 15 -33.39 -15.34 6.33
C ILE A 15 -34.35 -16.51 6.57
N ALA A 16 -35.52 -16.50 5.92
CA ALA A 16 -36.48 -17.60 6.02
C ALA A 16 -35.91 -18.91 5.45
N SER A 17 -35.17 -18.86 4.34
CA SER A 17 -34.59 -20.04 3.68
C SER A 17 -33.57 -20.78 4.56
N ILE A 18 -32.91 -20.07 5.47
CA ILE A 18 -31.96 -20.65 6.44
C ILE A 18 -32.61 -20.96 7.79
N GLY A 19 -33.94 -20.88 7.90
CA GLY A 19 -34.71 -21.22 9.09
C GLY A 19 -34.82 -20.09 10.13
N GLY A 20 -34.54 -18.85 9.74
CA GLY A 20 -34.75 -17.68 10.58
C GLY A 20 -36.23 -17.36 10.78
N ASP A 21 -36.58 -16.90 11.98
CA ASP A 21 -37.93 -16.49 12.34
C ASP A 21 -38.15 -15.01 11.99
N LEU A 22 -38.94 -14.75 10.94
CA LEU A 22 -39.21 -13.39 10.43
C LEU A 22 -39.94 -12.52 11.45
N ASP A 23 -40.73 -13.09 12.37
CA ASP A 23 -41.41 -12.33 13.43
C ASP A 23 -40.42 -11.73 14.45
N ARG A 24 -39.16 -12.18 14.42
CA ARG A 24 -38.06 -11.71 15.28
C ARG A 24 -37.02 -10.88 14.54
N VAL A 25 -37.23 -10.64 13.25
CA VAL A 25 -36.41 -9.74 12.44
C VAL A 25 -36.89 -8.30 12.69
N SER A 26 -35.95 -7.39 12.86
CA SER A 26 -36.22 -5.95 12.95
C SER A 26 -35.30 -5.19 12.02
N TYR A 27 -35.83 -4.14 11.42
CA TYR A 27 -35.11 -3.26 10.49
C TYR A 27 -34.95 -1.90 11.16
N LYS A 28 -33.71 -1.54 11.52
CA LYS A 28 -33.38 -0.25 12.12
C LYS A 28 -32.87 0.69 11.04
N GLU A 29 -33.55 1.80 10.84
CA GLU A 29 -33.11 2.83 9.90
C GLU A 29 -31.83 3.52 10.41
N ASN A 30 -30.83 3.66 9.54
CA ASN A 30 -29.60 4.36 9.84
C ASN A 30 -29.08 5.07 8.57
N PRO A 31 -28.52 6.30 8.64
CA PRO A 31 -27.73 6.83 7.54
C PRO A 31 -26.41 6.06 7.42
N TRP A 32 -26.09 5.60 6.21
CA TRP A 32 -24.78 5.01 5.91
C TRP A 32 -23.96 5.98 5.07
N PHE A 33 -22.68 6.11 5.39
CA PHE A 33 -21.70 6.88 4.62
C PHE A 33 -20.32 6.25 4.76
N GLY A 34 -19.56 6.23 3.67
CA GLY A 34 -18.24 5.59 3.63
C GLY A 34 -17.69 5.53 2.20
N GLY A 35 -16.36 5.53 2.06
CA GLY A 35 -15.72 5.40 0.74
C GLY A 35 -16.09 6.48 -0.30
N GLY A 36 -16.59 7.64 0.15
CA GLY A 36 -17.04 8.73 -0.71
C GLY A 36 -18.48 8.62 -1.23
N ASN A 37 -19.24 7.60 -0.82
CA ASN A 37 -20.66 7.44 -1.11
C ASN A 37 -21.50 7.43 0.17
N ALA A 38 -22.79 7.69 0.04
CA ALA A 38 -23.73 7.69 1.14
C ALA A 38 -25.15 7.31 0.68
N GLY A 39 -26.00 6.94 1.63
CA GLY A 39 -27.41 6.69 1.40
C GLY A 39 -28.13 6.23 2.66
N PRO A 40 -29.47 6.24 2.66
CA PRO A 40 -30.22 5.59 3.73
C PRO A 40 -29.95 4.09 3.72
N SER A 41 -29.88 3.49 4.91
CA SER A 41 -29.77 2.05 5.07
C SER A 41 -30.76 1.53 6.11
N VAL A 42 -30.96 0.21 6.07
CA VAL A 42 -31.60 -0.53 7.16
C VAL A 42 -30.62 -1.58 7.69
N GLU A 43 -30.37 -1.52 8.99
CA GLU A 43 -29.64 -2.55 9.75
C GLU A 43 -30.65 -3.66 10.09
N VAL A 44 -30.35 -4.89 9.69
CA VAL A 44 -31.20 -6.06 9.88
C VAL A 44 -30.75 -6.76 11.15
N LEU A 45 -31.61 -6.77 12.18
CA LEU A 45 -31.32 -7.38 13.47
C LEU A 45 -32.17 -8.61 13.73
N ILE A 46 -31.54 -9.67 14.22
CA ILE A 46 -32.19 -10.90 14.69
C ILE A 46 -31.79 -11.11 16.15
N GLY A 47 -32.77 -11.12 17.06
CA GLY A 47 -32.51 -11.37 18.47
C GLY A 47 -31.57 -10.36 19.16
N GLY A 48 -31.48 -9.14 18.62
CA GLY A 48 -30.61 -8.06 19.12
C GLY A 48 -29.21 -8.03 18.48
N LEU A 49 -28.89 -8.96 17.58
CA LEU A 49 -27.65 -8.96 16.80
C LEU A 49 -27.94 -8.41 15.39
N GLU A 50 -27.23 -7.37 14.98
CA GLU A 50 -27.22 -6.94 13.57
C GLU A 50 -26.51 -8.01 12.73
N VAL A 51 -27.20 -8.61 11.76
CA VAL A 51 -26.66 -9.68 10.90
C VAL A 51 -26.41 -9.23 9.47
N ALA A 52 -27.08 -8.16 9.03
CA ALA A 52 -26.91 -7.59 7.71
C ALA A 52 -27.19 -6.08 7.71
N THR A 53 -26.69 -5.39 6.70
CA THR A 53 -26.96 -3.97 6.44
C THR A 53 -27.33 -3.82 4.96
N LEU A 54 -28.47 -3.20 4.67
CA LEU A 54 -28.95 -2.95 3.32
C LEU A 54 -28.88 -1.44 3.05
N VAL A 55 -27.90 -1.02 2.26
CA VAL A 55 -27.62 0.39 1.94
C VAL A 55 -28.15 0.71 0.55
N PHE A 56 -28.83 1.86 0.45
CA PHE A 56 -29.42 2.35 -0.80
C PHE A 56 -28.68 3.61 -1.24
N MET A 57 -27.49 3.43 -1.78
CA MET A 57 -26.61 4.53 -2.18
C MET A 57 -27.26 5.37 -3.27
N ASN A 58 -27.44 6.65 -2.96
CA ASN A 58 -28.01 7.65 -3.87
C ASN A 58 -27.28 9.01 -3.76
N LEU A 59 -26.21 9.08 -2.96
CA LEU A 59 -25.42 10.26 -2.69
C LEU A 59 -23.93 9.96 -2.83
N SER A 60 -23.15 10.90 -3.36
CA SER A 60 -21.69 10.80 -3.43
C SER A 60 -21.02 12.14 -3.18
N ARG A 61 -19.73 12.14 -2.87
CA ARG A 61 -18.95 13.40 -2.72
C ARG A 61 -18.71 14.12 -4.06
N GLN A 62 -19.07 13.53 -5.20
CA GLN A 62 -18.90 14.14 -6.51
C GLN A 62 -19.98 15.19 -6.75
N LYS A 63 -19.59 16.44 -7.02
CA LYS A 63 -20.53 17.53 -7.30
C LYS A 63 -21.52 17.15 -8.41
N SER A 64 -22.79 17.42 -8.17
CA SER A 64 -23.86 17.35 -9.17
C SER A 64 -24.50 18.73 -9.32
N ASP A 65 -25.40 18.87 -10.31
CA ASP A 65 -26.18 20.10 -10.51
C ASP A 65 -27.24 20.33 -9.42
N GLN A 66 -27.43 19.34 -8.52
CA GLN A 66 -28.38 19.41 -7.42
C GLN A 66 -27.71 19.89 -6.13
N PRO A 67 -28.44 20.58 -5.23
CA PRO A 67 -27.88 21.04 -3.97
C PRO A 67 -27.39 19.86 -3.11
N PRO A 68 -26.29 20.03 -2.37
CA PRO A 68 -25.76 18.99 -1.50
C PRO A 68 -26.62 18.80 -0.25
N VAL A 69 -26.51 17.61 0.32
CA VAL A 69 -26.97 17.24 1.68
C VAL A 69 -25.73 17.16 2.57
N ASP A 70 -25.79 17.78 3.75
CA ASP A 70 -24.74 17.64 4.76
C ASP A 70 -24.91 16.31 5.49
N ILE A 71 -23.88 15.47 5.46
CA ILE A 71 -23.80 14.23 6.23
C ILE A 71 -22.52 14.30 7.03
N ASN A 72 -22.65 14.41 8.35
CA ASN A 72 -21.53 14.45 9.29
C ASN A 72 -20.52 15.59 9.01
N GLY A 73 -21.01 16.77 8.61
CA GLY A 73 -20.17 17.94 8.32
C GLY A 73 -19.50 17.93 6.95
N GLU A 74 -19.86 16.97 6.09
CA GLU A 74 -19.38 16.90 4.71
C GLU A 74 -20.52 16.99 3.70
N PRO A 75 -20.31 17.69 2.56
CA PRO A 75 -21.33 17.80 1.52
C PRO A 75 -21.36 16.58 0.60
N TYR A 76 -22.53 15.96 0.48
CA TYR A 76 -22.82 14.89 -0.47
C TYR A 76 -23.87 15.33 -1.49
N TYR A 77 -23.73 14.90 -2.73
CA TYR A 77 -24.56 15.31 -3.85
C TYR A 77 -25.35 14.12 -4.42
N PRO A 78 -26.58 14.34 -4.90
CA PRO A 78 -27.37 13.31 -5.57
C PRO A 78 -26.65 12.63 -6.74
N MET A 79 -26.67 11.30 -6.75
CA MET A 79 -26.12 10.48 -7.82
C MET A 79 -27.13 10.31 -8.96
N ARG A 80 -26.62 10.22 -10.19
CA ARG A 80 -27.45 9.83 -11.35
C ARG A 80 -27.82 8.35 -11.32
N LEU A 81 -26.93 7.50 -10.79
CA LEU A 81 -27.11 6.06 -10.68
C LEU A 81 -27.30 5.72 -9.20
N ASN A 82 -28.38 5.00 -8.94
CA ASN A 82 -28.71 4.45 -7.63
C ASN A 82 -28.12 3.04 -7.52
N ILE A 83 -27.48 2.73 -6.40
CA ILE A 83 -26.78 1.44 -6.19
C ILE A 83 -27.33 0.77 -4.93
N VAL A 84 -27.68 -0.52 -5.06
CA VAL A 84 -27.99 -1.38 -3.92
C VAL A 84 -26.67 -1.97 -3.43
N ASP A 85 -26.32 -1.67 -2.19
CA ASP A 85 -25.14 -2.22 -1.52
C ASP A 85 -25.60 -3.00 -0.29
N THR A 86 -25.28 -4.30 -0.23
CA THR A 86 -25.73 -5.18 0.85
C THR A 86 -24.53 -5.83 1.51
N GLY A 87 -24.43 -5.71 2.83
CA GLY A 87 -23.45 -6.42 3.64
C GLY A 87 -24.14 -7.48 4.48
N TYR A 88 -23.77 -8.75 4.33
CA TYR A 88 -24.23 -9.85 5.17
C TYR A 88 -23.04 -10.39 5.94
N GLY A 89 -23.06 -10.28 7.28
CA GLY A 89 -21.96 -10.74 8.12
C GLY A 89 -21.96 -12.26 8.23
N LEU A 90 -21.22 -12.95 7.36
CA LEU A 90 -21.16 -14.42 7.34
C LEU A 90 -20.85 -15.00 8.73
N GLU A 91 -19.87 -14.44 9.42
CA GLU A 91 -19.44 -14.82 10.76
C GLU A 91 -20.57 -14.65 11.78
N ARG A 92 -21.37 -13.59 11.66
CA ARG A 92 -22.53 -13.32 12.53
C ARG A 92 -23.67 -14.31 12.27
N PHE A 93 -23.91 -14.69 11.02
CA PHE A 93 -24.88 -15.75 10.69
C PHE A 93 -24.44 -17.12 11.23
N VAL A 94 -23.16 -17.47 11.08
CA VAL A 94 -22.61 -18.70 11.67
C VAL A 94 -22.74 -18.67 13.20
N TRP A 95 -22.48 -17.53 13.83
CA TRP A 95 -22.67 -17.38 15.27
C TRP A 95 -24.12 -17.54 15.71
N ALA A 96 -25.06 -16.85 15.04
CA ALA A 96 -26.48 -16.93 15.34
C ALA A 96 -27.03 -18.35 15.19
N SER A 97 -26.54 -19.12 14.21
CA SER A 97 -26.96 -20.52 14.00
C SER A 97 -26.41 -21.50 15.04
N LYS A 98 -25.19 -21.27 15.56
CA LYS A 98 -24.57 -22.11 16.58
C LYS A 98 -24.99 -21.77 18.01
N GLY A 99 -25.31 -20.50 18.27
CA GLY A 99 -25.65 -20.02 19.62
C GLY A 99 -24.49 -20.13 20.63
N SER A 100 -23.24 -20.11 20.15
CA SER A 100 -22.05 -20.13 21.00
C SER A 100 -21.95 -18.84 21.86
N PRO A 101 -21.15 -18.84 22.95
CA PRO A 101 -21.00 -17.65 23.79
C PRO A 101 -20.49 -16.42 23.03
N THR A 102 -19.55 -16.62 22.10
CA THR A 102 -19.01 -15.56 21.24
C THR A 102 -18.96 -15.99 19.78
N ILE A 103 -18.82 -15.01 18.88
CA ILE A 103 -18.60 -15.22 17.44
C ILE A 103 -17.33 -16.04 17.16
N TYR A 104 -16.31 -15.86 17.99
CA TYR A 104 -15.01 -16.51 17.87
C TYR A 104 -15.10 -18.02 18.09
N ASP A 105 -15.86 -18.43 19.10
CA ASP A 105 -16.15 -19.85 19.39
C ASP A 105 -16.98 -20.49 18.27
N ALA A 106 -17.78 -19.70 17.55
CA ALA A 106 -18.56 -20.18 16.41
C ALA A 106 -17.70 -20.37 15.14
N VAL A 107 -16.85 -19.38 14.83
CA VAL A 107 -16.13 -19.32 13.55
C VAL A 107 -14.82 -20.10 13.59
N PHE A 108 -14.05 -20.01 14.67
CA PHE A 108 -12.72 -20.64 14.77
C PHE A 108 -12.50 -21.38 16.12
N PRO A 109 -13.38 -22.34 16.47
CA PRO A 109 -13.34 -23.06 17.75
C PRO A 109 -12.01 -23.77 18.02
N GLU A 110 -11.39 -24.37 17.00
CA GLU A 110 -10.13 -25.08 17.12
C GLU A 110 -8.97 -24.13 17.47
N MET A 111 -8.94 -22.95 16.83
CA MET A 111 -7.95 -21.91 17.12
C MET A 111 -8.13 -21.35 18.53
N VAL A 112 -9.37 -21.04 18.93
CA VAL A 112 -9.65 -20.62 20.31
C VAL A 112 -9.15 -21.66 21.30
N SER A 113 -9.47 -22.94 21.08
CA SER A 113 -9.03 -24.03 21.96
C SER A 113 -7.50 -24.13 22.04
N ARG A 114 -6.80 -24.05 20.91
CA ARG A 114 -5.32 -24.06 20.86
C ARG A 114 -4.72 -22.91 21.66
N LEU A 115 -5.24 -21.69 21.46
CA LEU A 115 -4.75 -20.50 22.15
C LEU A 115 -5.05 -20.52 23.65
N MET A 116 -6.23 -20.99 24.06
CA MET A 116 -6.58 -21.19 25.48
C MET A 116 -5.64 -22.17 26.16
N ASN A 117 -5.26 -23.25 25.46
CA ASN A 117 -4.27 -24.22 25.98
C ASN A 117 -2.89 -23.58 26.14
N SER A 118 -2.41 -22.87 25.12
CA SER A 118 -1.11 -22.19 25.14
C SER A 118 -1.04 -21.08 26.20
N ALA A 119 -2.14 -20.37 26.46
CA ALA A 119 -2.24 -19.37 27.51
C ALA A 119 -2.46 -19.95 28.92
N HIS A 120 -2.44 -21.28 29.07
CA HIS A 120 -2.73 -21.99 30.33
C HIS A 120 -4.14 -21.73 30.91
N LEU A 121 -5.10 -21.39 30.06
CA LEU A 121 -6.49 -21.09 30.40
C LEU A 121 -7.46 -22.23 30.08
N ALA A 122 -6.97 -23.40 29.65
CA ALA A 122 -7.79 -24.57 29.30
C ALA A 122 -8.83 -24.94 30.38
N HIS A 123 -8.40 -24.91 31.65
CA HIS A 123 -9.22 -25.22 32.82
C HIS A 123 -10.45 -24.30 33.00
N VAL A 124 -10.45 -23.14 32.35
CA VAL A 124 -11.54 -22.16 32.38
C VAL A 124 -12.70 -22.60 31.49
N LEU A 125 -12.44 -23.36 30.43
CA LEU A 125 -13.46 -23.84 29.48
C LEU A 125 -14.46 -24.82 30.12
N ASP A 126 -13.99 -25.61 31.10
CA ASP A 126 -14.80 -26.62 31.79
C ASP A 126 -15.57 -26.05 33.00
N ASN A 127 -15.42 -24.76 33.31
CA ASN A 127 -16.06 -24.14 34.47
C ASN A 127 -17.47 -23.59 34.13
N PRO A 128 -18.57 -24.12 34.71
CA PRO A 128 -19.93 -23.64 34.41
C PRO A 128 -20.18 -22.18 34.83
N GLU A 129 -19.49 -21.71 35.88
CA GLU A 129 -19.55 -20.31 36.32
C GLU A 129 -18.96 -19.39 35.26
N PHE A 130 -17.91 -19.85 34.58
CA PHE A 130 -17.23 -19.12 33.53
C PHE A 130 -18.11 -18.93 32.29
N THR A 131 -18.72 -20.01 31.78
CA THR A 131 -19.65 -19.95 30.65
C THR A 131 -20.79 -18.97 30.90
N LYS A 132 -21.30 -18.94 32.15
CA LYS A 132 -22.33 -18.00 32.57
C LYS A 132 -21.82 -16.55 32.55
N ILE A 133 -20.64 -16.27 33.12
CA ILE A 133 -20.05 -14.92 33.13
C ILE A 133 -19.79 -14.43 31.71
N MET A 134 -19.21 -15.26 30.84
CA MET A 134 -18.93 -14.88 29.45
C MET A 134 -20.20 -14.70 28.63
N GLY A 135 -21.18 -15.59 28.75
CA GLY A 135 -22.45 -15.44 28.05
C GLY A 135 -23.21 -14.17 28.45
N LEU A 136 -23.18 -13.80 29.74
CA LEU A 136 -23.76 -12.54 30.20
C LEU A 136 -22.94 -11.34 29.72
N SER A 137 -21.61 -11.40 29.84
CA SER A 137 -20.71 -10.33 29.37
C SER A 137 -20.90 -10.06 27.88
N ALA A 138 -20.94 -11.10 27.03
CA ALA A 138 -21.17 -10.97 25.60
C ALA A 138 -22.52 -10.33 25.26
N ARG A 139 -23.59 -10.70 25.98
CA ARG A 139 -24.91 -10.09 25.82
C ARG A 139 -24.93 -8.61 26.15
N PHE A 140 -24.18 -8.19 27.17
CA PHE A 140 -24.08 -6.78 27.54
C PHE A 140 -23.13 -5.99 26.64
N ALA A 141 -22.04 -6.61 26.18
CA ALA A 141 -21.09 -6.01 25.24
C ALA A 141 -21.75 -5.61 23.91
N GLY A 142 -22.72 -6.40 23.41
CA GLY A 142 -23.45 -6.09 22.17
C GLY A 142 -24.35 -4.85 22.23
N VAL A 143 -24.63 -4.30 23.42
CA VAL A 143 -25.51 -3.13 23.60
C VAL A 143 -24.70 -1.83 23.71
N MET A 144 -23.37 -1.90 23.61
CA MET A 144 -22.51 -0.84 24.14
C MET A 144 -21.42 -0.46 23.13
N ASP A 145 -21.41 0.83 22.76
CA ASP A 145 -20.40 1.42 21.89
C ASP A 145 -19.12 1.73 22.68
N ILE A 146 -18.00 1.16 22.23
CA ILE A 146 -16.66 1.35 22.83
C ILE A 146 -16.10 2.72 22.40
N SER A 147 -16.62 3.32 21.31
CA SER A 147 -16.22 4.65 20.89
C SER A 147 -16.74 5.71 21.88
N GLY A 148 -15.81 6.43 22.52
CA GLY A 148 -16.13 7.52 23.44
C GLY A 148 -16.58 7.13 24.86
N THR A 149 -16.72 5.85 25.20
CA THR A 149 -17.11 5.41 26.56
C THR A 149 -15.97 4.69 27.28
N ASN A 150 -15.59 5.15 28.48
CA ASN A 150 -14.53 4.52 29.30
C ASN A 150 -14.88 3.05 29.61
N LEU A 151 -14.02 2.13 29.17
CA LEU A 151 -14.15 0.67 29.33
C LEU A 151 -14.39 0.25 30.80
N TYR A 152 -13.92 1.04 31.76
CA TYR A 152 -14.18 0.86 33.18
C TYR A 152 -15.67 0.96 33.53
N ASN A 153 -16.37 1.97 33.02
CA ASN A 153 -17.79 2.17 33.29
C ASN A 153 -18.63 1.04 32.68
N LEU A 154 -18.18 0.52 31.55
CA LEU A 154 -18.77 -0.64 30.88
C LEU A 154 -18.71 -1.87 31.77
N ARG A 155 -17.50 -2.24 32.21
CA ARG A 155 -17.28 -3.41 33.06
C ARG A 155 -17.97 -3.29 34.41
N LYS A 156 -18.09 -2.07 34.94
CA LYS A 156 -18.87 -1.81 36.15
C LYS A 156 -20.35 -2.17 35.98
N LYS A 157 -20.99 -1.77 34.87
CA LYS A 157 -22.38 -2.13 34.59
C LYS A 157 -22.57 -3.64 34.43
N VAL A 158 -21.63 -4.31 33.76
CA VAL A 158 -21.66 -5.77 33.61
C VAL A 158 -21.51 -6.44 34.97
N SER A 159 -20.53 -6.01 35.77
CA SER A 159 -20.27 -6.47 37.13
C SER A 159 -21.52 -6.37 38.03
N GLU A 160 -22.21 -5.22 38.00
CA GLU A 160 -23.47 -5.00 38.73
C GLU A 160 -24.61 -5.90 38.22
N ALA A 161 -24.71 -6.10 36.90
CA ALA A 161 -25.79 -6.90 36.30
C ALA A 161 -25.65 -8.40 36.54
N ILE A 162 -24.43 -8.91 36.70
CA ILE A 162 -24.15 -10.34 36.90
C ILE A 162 -23.83 -10.71 38.36
N ASP A 163 -23.84 -9.72 39.27
CA ASP A 163 -23.50 -9.84 40.69
C ASP A 163 -22.12 -10.47 40.94
N VAL A 164 -21.11 -10.01 40.20
CA VAL A 164 -19.71 -10.43 40.33
C VAL A 164 -18.84 -9.20 40.59
N PRO A 165 -17.97 -9.20 41.62
CA PRO A 165 -17.06 -8.08 41.87
C PRO A 165 -16.22 -7.72 40.64
N LEU A 166 -16.07 -6.42 40.37
CA LEU A 166 -15.37 -5.91 39.18
C LEU A 166 -13.97 -6.53 39.00
N GLU A 167 -13.20 -6.63 40.08
CA GLU A 167 -11.86 -7.23 40.08
C GLU A 167 -11.89 -8.72 39.68
N LYS A 168 -12.92 -9.47 40.13
CA LYS A 168 -13.10 -10.88 39.74
C LYS A 168 -13.51 -10.99 38.27
N LEU A 169 -14.36 -10.08 37.79
CA LEU A 169 -14.77 -10.01 36.39
C LEU A 169 -13.57 -9.72 35.48
N GLU A 170 -12.78 -8.70 35.80
CA GLU A 170 -11.59 -8.31 35.03
C GLU A 170 -10.54 -9.43 34.96
N ARG A 171 -10.29 -10.10 36.09
CA ARG A 171 -9.33 -11.22 36.13
C ARG A 171 -9.74 -12.39 35.23
N ILE A 172 -11.04 -12.57 34.99
CA ILE A 172 -11.57 -13.64 34.13
C ILE A 172 -11.62 -13.18 32.66
N VAL A 173 -12.16 -11.99 32.40
CA VAL A 173 -12.50 -11.55 31.04
C VAL A 173 -11.28 -11.04 30.28
N ILE A 174 -10.37 -10.27 30.92
CA ILE A 174 -9.24 -9.63 30.23
C ILE A 174 -8.33 -10.63 29.51
N PRO A 175 -7.88 -11.74 30.16
CA PRO A 175 -7.02 -12.71 29.47
C PRO A 175 -7.70 -13.33 28.24
N ILE A 176 -9.02 -13.47 28.27
CA ILE A 176 -9.80 -14.15 27.25
C ILE A 176 -10.14 -13.20 26.10
N GLU A 177 -10.41 -11.93 26.38
CA GLU A 177 -10.45 -10.87 25.37
C GLU A 177 -9.15 -10.85 24.55
N LYS A 178 -7.99 -11.05 25.19
CA LYS A 178 -6.70 -11.19 24.50
C LYS A 178 -6.63 -12.45 23.65
N VAL A 179 -7.05 -13.61 24.15
CA VAL A 179 -7.11 -14.86 23.37
C VAL A 179 -7.97 -14.69 22.11
N TYR A 180 -9.17 -14.12 22.25
CA TYR A 180 -10.04 -13.85 21.11
C TYR A 180 -9.45 -12.84 20.13
N SER A 181 -8.80 -11.80 20.63
CA SER A 181 -8.11 -10.82 19.78
C SER A 181 -6.94 -11.47 19.02
N ILE A 182 -6.16 -12.36 19.64
CA ILE A 182 -5.09 -13.10 18.95
C ILE A 182 -5.68 -14.01 17.86
N ALA A 183 -6.78 -14.71 18.17
CA ALA A 183 -7.42 -15.60 17.21
C ALA A 183 -7.97 -14.84 15.98
N ASP A 184 -8.58 -13.68 16.20
CA ASP A 184 -9.03 -12.77 15.15
C ASP A 184 -7.86 -12.19 14.36
N HIS A 185 -6.84 -11.67 15.05
CA HIS A 185 -5.70 -11.03 14.39
C HIS A 185 -4.87 -12.01 13.57
N THR A 186 -4.72 -13.26 14.01
CA THR A 186 -4.05 -14.31 13.21
C THR A 186 -4.82 -14.61 11.93
N ARG A 187 -6.15 -14.59 11.95
CA ARG A 187 -7.00 -14.71 10.75
C ARG A 187 -6.85 -13.49 9.83
N CYS A 188 -6.82 -12.28 10.40
CA CYS A 188 -6.55 -11.05 9.66
C CYS A 188 -5.18 -11.08 8.98
N LEU A 189 -4.13 -11.46 9.71
CA LEU A 189 -2.77 -11.59 9.19
C LEU A 189 -2.65 -12.66 8.11
N ALA A 190 -3.41 -13.75 8.19
CA ALA A 190 -3.47 -14.76 7.13
C ALA A 190 -3.93 -14.16 5.80
N TYR A 191 -4.99 -13.33 5.81
CA TYR A 191 -5.42 -12.61 4.60
C TYR A 191 -4.44 -11.52 4.19
N MET A 192 -3.97 -10.67 5.10
CA MET A 192 -3.06 -9.59 4.74
C MET A 192 -1.76 -10.11 4.09
N LEU A 193 -1.13 -11.10 4.71
CA LEU A 193 0.13 -11.68 4.21
C LEU A 193 -0.11 -12.64 3.03
N GLY A 194 -1.23 -13.37 3.05
CA GLY A 194 -1.66 -14.26 1.98
C GLY A 194 -1.99 -13.53 0.67
N ASP A 195 -2.53 -12.31 0.76
CA ASP A 195 -2.78 -11.40 -0.36
C ASP A 195 -1.58 -10.45 -0.58
N CYS A 196 -0.37 -10.94 -0.30
CA CYS A 196 0.89 -10.31 -0.70
C CYS A 196 1.21 -8.96 -0.03
N ILE A 197 0.53 -8.55 1.05
CA ILE A 197 0.87 -7.30 1.76
C ILE A 197 2.18 -7.49 2.54
N VAL A 198 3.15 -6.62 2.26
CA VAL A 198 4.44 -6.59 2.95
C VAL A 198 4.39 -5.60 4.14
N PRO A 199 4.73 -6.03 5.36
CA PRO A 199 4.86 -5.13 6.51
C PRO A 199 5.84 -3.97 6.24
N SER A 200 5.42 -2.74 6.57
CA SER A 200 6.19 -1.51 6.30
C SER A 200 5.84 -0.40 7.30
N ASN A 201 6.42 0.78 7.13
CA ASN A 201 6.04 1.98 7.90
C ASN A 201 5.00 2.87 7.20
N VAL A 202 4.40 2.42 6.10
CA VAL A 202 3.44 3.22 5.31
C VAL A 202 2.23 2.41 4.85
N ARG A 203 1.06 3.06 4.78
CA ARG A 203 -0.20 2.54 4.18
C ARG A 203 -0.58 1.13 4.69
N GLU A 204 -0.90 0.21 3.79
CA GLU A 204 -1.38 -1.14 4.10
C GLU A 204 -0.32 -1.99 4.85
N GLY A 205 0.96 -1.78 4.51
CA GLY A 205 2.07 -2.45 5.19
C GLY A 205 2.22 -2.02 6.64
N TYR A 206 1.89 -0.75 6.96
CA TYR A 206 1.84 -0.27 8.33
C TYR A 206 0.73 -0.96 9.13
N LEU A 207 -0.47 -1.10 8.56
CA LEU A 207 -1.58 -1.80 9.21
C LEU A 207 -1.24 -3.28 9.49
N THR A 208 -0.57 -3.93 8.54
CA THR A 208 -0.12 -5.32 8.73
C THR A 208 0.87 -5.43 9.88
N ARG A 209 1.86 -4.51 9.93
CA ARG A 209 2.83 -4.42 11.02
C ARG A 209 2.17 -4.13 12.37
N LEU A 210 1.17 -3.24 12.41
CA LEU A 210 0.39 -2.90 13.60
C LEU A 210 -0.28 -4.14 14.18
N VAL A 211 -1.05 -4.88 13.37
CA VAL A 211 -1.77 -6.08 13.80
C VAL A 211 -0.78 -7.16 14.27
N LEU A 212 0.32 -7.37 13.53
CA LEU A 212 1.36 -8.34 13.87
C LEU A 212 2.00 -8.03 15.23
N ARG A 213 2.47 -6.80 15.45
CA ARG A 213 3.12 -6.40 16.72
C ARG A 213 2.16 -6.41 17.90
N ARG A 214 0.91 -5.98 17.69
CA ARG A 214 -0.15 -6.07 18.71
C ARG A 214 -0.40 -7.51 19.13
N THR A 215 -0.41 -8.43 18.16
CA THR A 215 -0.57 -9.87 18.40
C THR A 215 0.59 -10.43 19.22
N LEU A 216 1.84 -10.15 18.80
CA LEU A 216 3.04 -10.56 19.55
C LEU A 216 3.04 -10.05 20.99
N ARG A 217 2.58 -8.82 21.22
CA ARG A 217 2.46 -8.28 22.59
C ARG A 217 1.42 -9.05 23.41
N MET A 218 0.24 -9.32 22.87
CA MET A 218 -0.80 -10.07 23.59
C MET A 218 -0.34 -11.49 23.91
N MET A 219 0.38 -12.15 22.99
CA MET A 219 0.98 -13.47 23.23
C MET A 219 2.00 -13.43 24.38
N ASN A 220 2.89 -12.43 24.39
CA ASN A 220 3.85 -12.23 25.47
C ASN A 220 3.18 -11.94 26.82
N ASP A 221 2.12 -11.12 26.84
CA ASP A 221 1.35 -10.81 28.06
C ASP A 221 0.69 -12.06 28.66
N LEU A 222 0.30 -13.01 27.81
CA LEU A 222 -0.28 -14.29 28.21
C LEU A 222 0.79 -15.38 28.45
N SER A 223 2.08 -15.05 28.27
CA SER A 223 3.21 -15.99 28.40
C SER A 223 3.04 -17.24 27.52
N MET A 224 2.52 -17.07 26.31
CA MET A 224 2.27 -18.16 25.37
C MET A 224 3.58 -18.67 24.74
N ASP A 225 3.74 -19.99 24.67
CA ASP A 225 4.87 -20.67 24.01
C ASP A 225 4.47 -21.20 22.62
N GLU A 226 3.93 -20.31 21.78
CA GLU A 226 3.50 -20.60 20.41
C GLU A 226 4.19 -19.67 19.43
N ASP A 227 4.56 -20.18 18.25
CA ASP A 227 5.08 -19.36 17.16
C ASP A 227 3.91 -18.70 16.41
N LEU A 228 3.97 -17.37 16.25
CA LEU A 228 2.96 -16.63 15.52
C LEU A 228 2.82 -17.11 14.07
N ALA A 229 3.92 -17.53 13.43
CA ALA A 229 3.89 -18.07 12.08
C ALA A 229 3.07 -19.36 12.00
N ASP A 230 3.14 -20.24 13.01
CA ASP A 230 2.36 -21.48 13.08
C ASP A 230 0.86 -21.22 13.27
N LEU A 231 0.52 -20.15 14.01
CA LEU A 231 -0.87 -19.74 14.19
C LEU A 231 -1.46 -19.17 12.89
N ILE A 232 -0.70 -18.33 12.17
CA ILE A 232 -1.11 -17.77 10.87
C ILE A 232 -1.25 -18.87 9.83
N GLU A 233 -0.28 -19.79 9.75
CA GLU A 233 -0.35 -20.93 8.84
C GLU A 233 -1.58 -21.81 9.11
N ALA A 234 -1.89 -22.10 10.37
CA ALA A 234 -3.10 -22.86 10.71
C ALA A 234 -4.38 -22.15 10.27
N GLN A 235 -4.43 -20.81 10.35
CA GLN A 235 -5.56 -20.05 9.82
C GLN A 235 -5.64 -20.10 8.29
N MET A 236 -4.49 -20.01 7.60
CA MET A 236 -4.45 -20.16 6.13
C MET A 236 -4.94 -21.55 5.71
N GLN A 237 -4.52 -22.61 6.41
CA GLN A 237 -4.98 -23.98 6.16
C GLN A 237 -6.49 -24.12 6.40
N ALA A 238 -7.03 -23.49 7.44
CA ALA A 238 -8.46 -23.50 7.74
C ALA A 238 -9.31 -22.75 6.70
N VAL A 239 -8.77 -21.70 6.07
CA VAL A 239 -9.40 -21.03 4.92
C VAL A 239 -9.30 -21.89 3.66
N GLY A 240 -8.15 -22.54 3.48
CA GLY A 240 -7.74 -23.24 2.26
C GLY A 240 -6.59 -22.49 1.59
N LEU A 241 -5.46 -23.18 1.35
CA LEU A 241 -4.25 -22.55 0.84
C LEU A 241 -4.40 -21.96 -0.57
N ASP A 242 -5.27 -22.56 -1.40
CA ASP A 242 -5.56 -22.09 -2.76
C ASP A 242 -6.29 -20.73 -2.80
N ALA A 243 -6.77 -20.24 -1.65
CA ALA A 243 -7.40 -18.93 -1.55
C ALA A 243 -6.39 -17.77 -1.49
N PHE A 244 -5.10 -18.05 -1.31
CA PHE A 244 -4.05 -17.05 -1.14
C PHE A 244 -3.10 -17.04 -2.34
N GLU A 245 -2.62 -15.85 -2.70
CA GLU A 245 -1.62 -15.67 -3.76
C GLU A 245 -0.20 -16.01 -3.27
N GLN A 246 0.06 -15.72 -1.99
CA GLN A 246 1.38 -15.87 -1.39
C GLN A 246 1.65 -17.28 -0.86
N ASP A 247 2.85 -17.79 -1.12
CA ASP A 247 3.33 -19.04 -0.55
C ASP A 247 3.50 -18.95 0.98
N VAL A 248 3.04 -20.01 1.68
CA VAL A 248 3.11 -20.11 3.15
C VAL A 248 4.55 -19.98 3.65
N GLY A 249 5.52 -20.57 2.97
CA GLY A 249 6.94 -20.47 3.33
C GLY A 249 7.41 -19.02 3.36
N VAL A 250 6.99 -18.21 2.38
CA VAL A 250 7.32 -16.78 2.36
C VAL A 250 6.58 -16.00 3.46
N VAL A 251 5.32 -16.35 3.75
CA VAL A 251 4.59 -15.77 4.90
C VAL A 251 5.36 -16.01 6.20
N ARG A 252 5.86 -17.24 6.42
CA ARG A 252 6.70 -17.58 7.58
C ARG A 252 7.99 -16.75 7.62
N GLU A 253 8.66 -16.56 6.49
CA GLU A 253 9.86 -15.70 6.42
C GLU A 253 9.55 -14.24 6.79
N ILE A 254 8.44 -13.70 6.30
CA ILE A 254 8.01 -12.33 6.61
C ILE A 254 7.75 -12.17 8.11
N VAL A 255 6.97 -13.08 8.70
CA VAL A 255 6.64 -13.06 10.12
C VAL A 255 7.91 -13.18 10.96
N GLY A 256 8.79 -14.13 10.65
CA GLY A 256 10.07 -14.30 11.36
C GLY A 256 10.97 -13.06 11.26
N SER A 257 11.02 -12.40 10.11
CA SER A 257 11.76 -11.14 9.95
C SER A 257 11.20 -10.05 10.85
N GLU A 258 9.88 -9.88 10.89
CA GLU A 258 9.23 -8.84 11.69
C GLU A 258 9.32 -9.11 13.20
N VAL A 259 9.25 -10.38 13.64
CA VAL A 259 9.49 -10.78 15.04
C VAL A 259 10.88 -10.36 15.49
N ASN A 260 11.92 -10.67 14.70
CA ASN A 260 13.31 -10.30 15.01
C ASN A 260 13.51 -8.77 15.06
N ARG A 261 12.90 -8.05 14.12
CA ARG A 261 12.93 -6.58 14.11
C ARG A 261 12.24 -6.01 15.35
N TYR A 262 11.06 -6.53 15.68
CA TYR A 262 10.29 -6.07 16.84
C TYR A 262 11.05 -6.25 18.15
N ALA A 263 11.70 -7.41 18.36
CA ALA A 263 12.55 -7.64 19.53
C ALA A 263 13.68 -6.59 19.65
N THR A 264 14.37 -6.31 18.54
CA THR A 264 15.43 -5.28 18.48
C THR A 264 14.87 -3.89 18.77
N THR A 265 13.67 -3.58 18.27
CA THR A 265 12.98 -2.31 18.49
C THR A 265 12.61 -2.12 19.95
N LEU A 266 12.06 -3.14 20.62
CA LEU A 266 11.70 -3.06 22.04
C LEU A 266 12.92 -2.81 22.93
N GLU A 267 14.04 -3.49 22.67
CA GLU A 267 15.27 -3.31 23.44
C GLU A 267 15.78 -1.86 23.39
N ARG A 268 15.77 -1.26 22.19
CA ARG A 268 16.17 0.14 21.98
C ARG A 268 15.12 1.11 22.53
N GLY A 269 13.85 0.79 22.35
CA GLY A 269 12.72 1.64 22.70
C GLY A 269 12.61 1.93 24.18
N SER A 270 12.90 0.95 25.04
CA SER A 270 12.89 1.12 26.50
C SER A 270 13.77 2.30 26.96
N ARG A 271 14.97 2.45 26.38
CA ARG A 271 15.89 3.56 26.72
C ARG A 271 15.36 4.93 26.29
N ILE A 272 14.68 4.98 25.14
CA ILE A 272 14.08 6.21 24.61
C ILE A 272 12.93 6.65 25.51
N VAL A 273 12.04 5.72 25.88
CA VAL A 273 10.92 6.00 26.77
C VAL A 273 11.41 6.49 28.14
N GLN A 274 12.43 5.85 28.72
CA GLN A 274 13.02 6.30 29.99
C GLN A 274 13.51 7.74 29.92
N LYS A 275 14.19 8.12 28.83
CA LYS A 275 14.67 9.49 28.62
C LYS A 275 13.52 10.51 28.53
N ILE A 276 12.46 10.18 27.79
CA ILE A 276 11.27 11.02 27.65
C ILE A 276 10.55 11.15 28.99
N ALA A 277 10.32 10.03 29.68
CA ALA A 277 9.67 10.00 30.99
C ALA A 277 10.41 10.85 32.02
N ARG A 278 11.74 10.76 32.10
CA ARG A 278 12.57 11.61 32.98
C ARG A 278 12.45 13.10 32.65
N ASN A 279 12.39 13.46 31.38
CA ASN A 279 12.24 14.85 30.94
C ASN A 279 10.87 15.43 31.36
N TYR A 280 9.77 14.72 31.09
CA TYR A 280 8.43 15.17 31.47
C TYR A 280 8.22 15.16 32.99
N LYS A 281 8.79 14.19 33.69
CA LYS A 281 8.84 14.18 35.17
C LYS A 281 9.57 15.40 35.72
N ALA A 282 10.74 15.74 35.19
CA ALA A 282 11.48 16.93 35.61
C ALA A 282 10.71 18.24 35.37
N LYS A 283 9.84 18.26 34.36
CA LYS A 283 8.92 19.38 34.06
C LYS A 283 7.61 19.34 34.86
N SER A 284 7.41 18.32 35.71
CA SER A 284 6.13 18.06 36.39
C SER A 284 4.93 18.05 35.45
N ALA A 285 5.13 17.53 34.24
CA ALA A 285 4.13 17.47 33.18
C ALA A 285 3.80 16.03 32.80
N ARG A 286 2.58 15.80 32.32
CA ARG A 286 2.17 14.52 31.74
C ARG A 286 2.83 14.32 30.38
N VAL A 287 3.09 13.07 30.00
CA VAL A 287 3.54 12.77 28.64
C VAL A 287 2.35 12.99 27.68
N PRO A 288 2.45 13.88 26.69
CA PRO A 288 1.39 14.14 25.74
C PRO A 288 1.07 12.90 24.88
N LEU A 289 -0.19 12.72 24.52
CA LEU A 289 -0.60 11.66 23.58
C LEU A 289 0.17 11.73 22.25
N LYS A 290 0.45 12.95 21.76
CA LYS A 290 1.25 13.16 20.54
C LYS A 290 2.66 12.55 20.62
N GLU A 291 3.28 12.54 21.80
CA GLU A 291 4.58 11.87 21.99
C GLU A 291 4.42 10.36 21.93
N VAL A 292 3.36 9.81 22.52
CA VAL A 292 3.05 8.37 22.45
C VAL A 292 2.81 7.93 21.00
N ILE A 293 2.06 8.73 20.23
CA ILE A 293 1.84 8.51 18.79
C ILE A 293 3.18 8.55 18.04
N THR A 294 4.03 9.55 18.31
CA THR A 294 5.36 9.63 17.69
C THR A 294 6.23 8.42 18.02
N LEU A 295 6.23 7.96 19.26
CA LEU A 295 6.95 6.76 19.68
C LEU A 295 6.47 5.51 18.96
N TYR A 296 5.16 5.42 18.72
CA TYR A 296 4.58 4.34 17.94
C TYR A 296 4.97 4.43 16.46
N ASP A 297 4.71 5.57 15.80
CA ASP A 297 4.94 5.76 14.36
C ASP A 297 6.42 5.76 13.97
N SER A 298 7.26 6.48 14.73
CA SER A 298 8.66 6.72 14.37
C SER A 298 9.61 5.71 14.99
N HIS A 299 9.25 5.14 16.14
CA HIS A 299 10.11 4.22 16.88
C HIS A 299 9.52 2.82 17.02
N GLY A 300 8.28 2.59 16.60
CA GLY A 300 7.65 1.27 16.66
C GLY A 300 7.35 0.77 18.07
N ILE A 301 7.27 1.68 19.06
CA ILE A 301 7.13 1.35 20.48
C ILE A 301 5.63 1.31 20.84
N PRO A 302 5.10 0.16 21.31
CA PRO A 302 3.70 0.04 21.70
C PRO A 302 3.32 0.98 22.85
N PRO A 303 2.10 1.55 22.85
CA PRO A 303 1.66 2.49 23.88
C PRO A 303 1.67 1.87 25.28
N GLU A 304 1.35 0.58 25.42
CA GLU A 304 1.37 -0.13 26.72
C GLU A 304 2.79 -0.20 27.29
N MET A 305 3.80 -0.41 26.44
CA MET A 305 5.20 -0.37 26.87
C MET A 305 5.58 1.05 27.32
N VAL A 306 5.11 2.07 26.60
CA VAL A 306 5.31 3.47 27.01
C VAL A 306 4.74 3.70 28.41
N LYS A 307 3.52 3.22 28.68
CA LYS A 307 2.87 3.33 30.01
C LYS A 307 3.64 2.58 31.09
N GLU A 308 4.04 1.34 30.84
CA GLU A 308 4.77 0.49 31.79
C GLU A 308 6.12 1.11 32.18
N VAL A 309 6.93 1.48 31.19
CA VAL A 309 8.27 2.06 31.40
C VAL A 309 8.17 3.46 32.00
N ALA A 310 7.24 4.29 31.54
CA ALA A 310 7.05 5.64 32.09
C ALA A 310 6.55 5.60 33.54
N ALA A 311 5.67 4.66 33.89
CA ALA A 311 5.22 4.44 35.26
C ALA A 311 6.38 4.03 36.18
N GLY A 312 7.28 3.16 35.72
CA GLY A 312 8.49 2.77 36.44
C GLY A 312 9.43 3.95 36.74
N GLU A 313 9.46 4.96 35.86
CA GLU A 313 10.19 6.21 36.06
C GLU A 313 9.39 7.27 36.85
N GLY A 314 8.11 7.02 37.14
CA GLY A 314 7.22 7.92 37.88
C GLY A 314 6.62 9.06 37.04
N ALA A 315 6.56 8.92 35.72
CA ALA A 315 5.85 9.82 34.82
C ALA A 315 4.41 9.34 34.60
N VAL A 316 3.48 10.29 34.37
CA VAL A 316 2.06 9.98 34.12
C VAL A 316 1.80 10.00 32.61
N VAL A 317 1.23 8.90 32.11
CA VAL A 317 0.83 8.71 30.71
C VAL A 317 -0.61 8.22 30.68
N GLU A 318 -1.46 8.89 29.91
CA GLU A 318 -2.84 8.48 29.64
C GLU A 318 -2.93 8.00 28.19
N ILE A 319 -3.45 6.79 28.00
CA ILE A 319 -3.62 6.17 26.69
C ILE A 319 -5.13 5.98 26.50
N PRO A 320 -5.72 6.57 25.45
CA PRO A 320 -7.12 6.33 25.09
C PRO A 320 -7.39 4.85 24.78
N ASP A 321 -8.60 4.38 25.10
CA ASP A 321 -9.03 3.00 24.82
C ASP A 321 -9.06 2.70 23.30
N ASP A 322 -9.26 3.73 22.48
CA ASP A 322 -9.31 3.70 21.01
C ASP A 322 -7.97 4.04 20.32
N PHE A 323 -6.84 4.03 21.06
CA PHE A 323 -5.52 4.41 20.53
C PHE A 323 -5.16 3.76 19.19
N TYR A 324 -5.34 2.44 19.07
CA TYR A 324 -5.02 1.72 17.84
C TYR A 324 -5.95 2.08 16.68
N SER A 325 -7.21 2.41 16.95
CA SER A 325 -8.16 2.89 15.94
C SER A 325 -7.75 4.26 15.43
N LEU A 326 -7.38 5.19 16.33
CA LEU A 326 -6.88 6.52 15.97
C LEU A 326 -5.64 6.44 15.05
N ILE A 327 -4.73 5.52 15.37
CA ILE A 327 -3.53 5.26 14.57
C ILE A 327 -3.90 4.65 13.21
N ALA A 328 -4.75 3.62 13.19
CA ALA A 328 -5.19 2.99 11.95
C ALA A 328 -5.90 3.98 11.03
N GLU A 329 -6.80 4.81 11.56
CA GLU A 329 -7.49 5.85 10.81
C GLU A 329 -6.52 6.85 10.17
N SER A 330 -5.54 7.33 10.93
CA SER A 330 -4.51 8.27 10.46
C SER A 330 -3.68 7.72 9.29
N HIS A 331 -3.48 6.39 9.21
CA HIS A 331 -2.69 5.73 8.16
C HIS A 331 -3.53 5.05 7.07
N SER A 332 -4.84 4.88 7.30
CA SER A 332 -5.81 4.32 6.33
C SER A 332 -6.31 5.35 5.34
N ALA A 333 -6.39 6.63 5.74
CA ALA A 333 -6.65 7.69 4.81
C ALA A 333 -5.48 7.73 3.81
N ALA A 334 -5.77 7.45 2.54
CA ALA A 334 -4.86 7.80 1.47
C ALA A 334 -4.57 9.29 1.66
N GLN A 335 -3.39 9.62 2.21
CA GLN A 335 -2.96 11.00 2.31
C GLN A 335 -3.07 11.52 0.87
N LYS A 336 -4.05 12.38 0.63
CA LYS A 336 -4.01 13.23 -0.55
C LYS A 336 -2.68 13.93 -0.39
N GLU A 337 -1.69 13.54 -1.20
CA GLU A 337 -0.48 14.34 -1.35
C GLU A 337 -0.98 15.76 -1.48
N ALA A 338 -0.58 16.62 -0.54
CA ALA A 338 -0.98 18.01 -0.58
C ALA A 338 -0.55 18.50 -1.95
N GLU A 339 -1.51 18.68 -2.87
CA GLU A 339 -1.24 19.14 -4.22
C GLU A 339 -0.44 20.42 -4.03
N ALA A 340 0.86 20.37 -4.35
CA ALA A 340 1.65 21.57 -4.47
C ALA A 340 0.84 22.50 -5.38
N ALA A 341 0.71 23.77 -4.99
CA ALA A 341 -0.14 24.73 -5.70
C ALA A 341 0.11 24.60 -7.21
N ASP A 342 -0.88 24.11 -7.95
CA ASP A 342 -0.73 23.75 -9.35
C ASP A 342 -0.32 25.01 -10.13
N PRO A 343 0.94 25.10 -10.62
CA PRO A 343 1.42 26.28 -11.31
C PRO A 343 0.66 26.51 -12.63
N LEU A 344 -0.06 25.51 -13.14
CA LEU A 344 -0.89 25.58 -14.32
C LEU A 344 -2.36 25.91 -14.02
N ALA A 345 -2.74 26.10 -12.74
CA ALA A 345 -4.11 26.43 -12.35
C ALA A 345 -4.65 27.68 -13.06
N ALA A 346 -3.77 28.68 -13.28
CA ALA A 346 -4.10 29.91 -13.99
C ALA A 346 -4.53 29.70 -15.45
N TYR A 347 -4.17 28.57 -16.06
CA TYR A 347 -4.46 28.26 -17.45
C TYR A 347 -5.65 27.32 -17.64
N ARG A 348 -6.27 26.80 -16.56
CA ARG A 348 -7.35 25.79 -16.64
C ARG A 348 -8.55 26.28 -17.42
N GLU A 349 -9.10 27.44 -17.09
CA GLU A 349 -10.27 28.02 -17.77
C GLU A 349 -9.99 28.22 -19.27
N ARG A 350 -8.78 28.68 -19.61
CA ARG A 350 -8.37 28.85 -21.01
C ARG A 350 -8.25 27.50 -21.74
N ALA A 351 -7.64 26.50 -21.11
CA ALA A 351 -7.50 25.17 -21.69
C ALA A 351 -8.86 24.49 -21.91
N GLU A 352 -9.84 24.70 -21.04
CA GLU A 352 -11.21 24.17 -21.19
C GLU A 352 -11.94 24.75 -22.42
N THR A 353 -11.55 25.92 -22.92
CA THR A 353 -12.10 26.49 -24.16
C THR A 353 -11.54 25.88 -25.44
N LEU A 354 -10.45 25.11 -25.35
CA LEU A 354 -9.77 24.50 -26.48
C LEU A 354 -10.23 23.04 -26.68
N PRO A 355 -10.27 22.53 -27.92
CA PRO A 355 -10.61 21.13 -28.16
C PRO A 355 -9.50 20.21 -27.60
N PRO A 356 -9.84 18.96 -27.22
CA PRO A 356 -8.86 17.96 -26.80
C PRO A 356 -7.74 17.75 -27.82
N THR A 357 -6.50 17.68 -27.35
CA THR A 357 -5.35 17.40 -28.24
C THR A 357 -5.36 15.92 -28.65
N LYS A 358 -5.27 15.63 -29.96
CA LYS A 358 -5.11 14.26 -30.46
C LYS A 358 -3.70 13.73 -30.13
N LYS A 359 -3.66 12.63 -29.37
CA LYS A 359 -2.45 12.02 -28.81
C LYS A 359 -1.83 11.02 -29.79
N LEU A 360 -1.14 11.51 -30.83
CA LEU A 360 -0.59 10.66 -31.88
C LEU A 360 0.43 9.64 -31.35
N TYR A 361 1.11 9.94 -30.24
CA TYR A 361 2.08 9.03 -29.62
C TYR A 361 1.49 7.69 -29.14
N TYR A 362 0.16 7.56 -29.04
CA TYR A 362 -0.48 6.26 -28.83
C TYR A 362 -0.76 5.47 -30.11
N GLU A 363 -0.99 6.16 -31.21
CA GLU A 363 -1.26 5.56 -32.52
C GLU A 363 0.06 5.21 -33.24
N GLN A 364 1.07 6.04 -33.06
CA GLN A 364 2.31 6.08 -33.82
C GLN A 364 3.54 6.26 -32.91
N PRO A 365 3.80 5.34 -31.96
CA PRO A 365 4.82 5.53 -30.92
C PRO A 365 6.26 5.61 -31.46
N CYS A 366 6.51 5.10 -32.67
CA CYS A 366 7.83 5.07 -33.30
C CYS A 366 8.08 6.21 -34.28
N GLU A 367 7.06 7.01 -34.59
CA GLU A 367 7.24 8.19 -35.43
C GLU A 367 7.90 9.31 -34.61
N ILE A 368 8.77 10.08 -35.25
CA ILE A 368 9.51 11.20 -34.65
C ILE A 368 9.19 12.54 -35.28
N GLU A 369 8.48 12.54 -36.42
CA GLU A 369 8.03 13.73 -37.12
C GLU A 369 6.51 13.73 -37.28
N PHE A 370 5.87 14.89 -37.19
CA PHE A 370 4.44 15.04 -37.43
C PHE A 370 4.09 16.45 -37.91
N ASP A 371 2.93 16.60 -38.53
CA ASP A 371 2.35 17.91 -38.87
C ASP A 371 1.19 18.24 -37.92
N ALA A 372 1.10 19.49 -37.51
CA ALA A 372 0.02 19.98 -36.64
C ALA A 372 -0.33 21.45 -36.94
N ILE A 373 -1.45 21.89 -36.38
CA ILE A 373 -1.90 23.28 -36.41
C ILE A 373 -1.85 23.84 -34.99
N VAL A 374 -1.27 25.03 -34.85
CA VAL A 374 -1.25 25.78 -33.59
C VAL A 374 -2.65 26.32 -33.30
N LEU A 375 -3.29 25.80 -32.25
CA LEU A 375 -4.62 26.22 -31.82
C LEU A 375 -4.60 27.47 -30.93
N ASP A 376 -3.57 27.60 -30.11
CA ASP A 376 -3.37 28.76 -29.23
C ASP A 376 -1.90 28.89 -28.79
N CYS A 377 -1.49 30.10 -28.42
CA CYS A 377 -0.18 30.40 -27.85
C CYS A 377 -0.30 31.44 -26.73
N PHE A 378 0.32 31.18 -25.58
CA PHE A 378 0.30 32.08 -24.42
C PHE A 378 1.42 31.76 -23.42
N ASP A 379 2.00 32.79 -22.81
CA ASP A 379 2.96 32.66 -21.70
C ASP A 379 4.09 31.64 -21.92
N GLY A 380 4.58 31.57 -23.16
CA GLY A 380 5.62 30.61 -23.57
C GLY A 380 5.13 29.20 -23.83
N PHE A 381 3.82 28.95 -23.85
CA PHE A 381 3.20 27.69 -24.25
C PHE A 381 2.57 27.76 -25.63
N ALA A 382 2.68 26.66 -26.38
CA ALA A 382 1.91 26.40 -27.59
C ALA A 382 0.97 25.21 -27.38
N VAL A 383 -0.26 25.33 -27.88
CA VAL A 383 -1.26 24.27 -27.91
C VAL A 383 -1.50 23.86 -29.35
N LEU A 384 -1.42 22.55 -29.61
CA LEU A 384 -1.58 21.96 -30.94
C LEU A 384 -2.88 21.14 -31.00
N ASP A 385 -3.43 20.97 -32.21
CA ASP A 385 -4.57 20.09 -32.48
C ASP A 385 -4.21 18.61 -32.31
N GLN A 386 -2.98 18.24 -32.67
CA GLN A 386 -2.43 16.90 -32.49
C GLN A 386 -0.93 16.96 -32.22
N THR A 387 -0.40 15.95 -31.53
CA THR A 387 1.03 15.94 -31.17
C THR A 387 1.59 14.53 -31.00
N LEU A 388 2.84 14.32 -31.43
CA LEU A 388 3.64 13.17 -31.04
C LEU A 388 4.38 13.40 -29.72
N PHE A 389 4.48 14.63 -29.20
CA PHE A 389 5.16 14.84 -27.92
C PHE A 389 4.37 14.20 -26.77
N TYR A 390 5.01 13.32 -26.02
CA TYR A 390 4.48 12.72 -24.80
C TYR A 390 4.63 13.74 -23.65
N PRO A 391 3.52 14.11 -22.98
CA PRO A 391 3.58 14.93 -21.79
C PRO A 391 4.14 14.13 -20.61
N GLU A 392 4.80 14.79 -19.66
CA GLU A 392 5.26 14.13 -18.44
C GLU A 392 4.12 13.39 -17.72
N GLY A 393 4.36 12.14 -17.32
CA GLY A 393 3.37 11.32 -16.62
C GLY A 393 3.77 9.86 -16.46
N GLY A 394 3.25 9.20 -15.42
CA GLY A 394 3.54 7.78 -15.12
C GLY A 394 5.02 7.51 -14.80
N GLY A 395 5.70 8.51 -14.24
CA GLY A 395 7.14 8.50 -13.97
C GLY A 395 8.02 8.68 -15.21
N GLN A 396 7.44 8.85 -16.41
CA GLN A 396 8.20 9.14 -17.62
C GLN A 396 8.28 10.67 -17.84
N PRO A 397 9.48 11.26 -17.94
CA PRO A 397 9.66 12.66 -18.31
C PRO A 397 9.06 13.00 -19.67
N SER A 398 8.74 14.28 -19.89
CA SER A 398 8.25 14.73 -21.19
C SER A 398 9.31 14.57 -22.29
N ASP A 399 8.83 14.47 -23.53
CA ASP A 399 9.69 14.61 -24.69
C ASP A 399 10.17 16.05 -24.88
N THR A 400 11.24 16.20 -25.65
CA THR A 400 11.82 17.46 -26.09
C THR A 400 11.99 17.42 -27.60
N GLY A 401 12.18 18.58 -28.23
CA GLY A 401 12.34 18.65 -29.67
C GLY A 401 12.16 20.05 -30.23
N THR A 402 11.62 20.14 -31.44
CA THR A 402 11.40 21.41 -32.14
C THR A 402 10.07 21.44 -32.88
N LEU A 403 9.54 22.65 -33.06
CA LEU A 403 8.43 22.95 -33.95
C LEU A 403 8.92 23.93 -35.01
N VAL A 404 8.75 23.56 -36.28
CA VAL A 404 9.27 24.30 -37.44
C VAL A 404 8.11 24.81 -38.29
N THR A 405 8.12 26.10 -38.58
CA THR A 405 7.26 26.76 -39.58
C THR A 405 8.12 27.19 -40.78
N SER A 406 7.52 27.83 -41.79
CA SER A 406 8.28 28.43 -42.88
C SER A 406 9.18 29.60 -42.45
N GLU A 407 8.89 30.25 -41.32
CA GLU A 407 9.57 31.49 -40.90
C GLU A 407 10.34 31.34 -39.58
N ASN A 408 9.90 30.45 -38.70
CA ASN A 408 10.41 30.30 -37.34
C ASN A 408 10.69 28.84 -37.00
N MET A 409 11.71 28.61 -36.19
CA MET A 409 11.98 27.36 -35.49
C MET A 409 11.99 27.65 -33.99
N VAL A 410 11.17 26.94 -33.23
CA VAL A 410 11.15 27.03 -31.76
C VAL A 410 11.53 25.69 -31.15
N ARG A 411 12.15 25.73 -29.96
CA ARG A 411 12.48 24.53 -29.19
C ARG A 411 11.35 24.21 -28.22
N VAL A 412 11.02 22.94 -28.09
CA VAL A 412 10.10 22.42 -27.08
C VAL A 412 10.95 21.82 -25.96
N GLU A 413 10.91 22.46 -24.78
CA GLU A 413 11.73 22.08 -23.62
C GLU A 413 10.99 21.20 -22.62
N GLU A 414 9.67 21.36 -22.53
CA GLU A 414 8.81 20.67 -21.58
C GLU A 414 7.42 20.51 -22.18
N VAL A 415 6.77 19.38 -21.91
CA VAL A 415 5.40 19.10 -22.36
C VAL A 415 4.57 18.60 -21.19
N THR A 416 3.45 19.26 -20.93
CA THR A 416 2.60 18.98 -19.77
C THR A 416 1.15 18.82 -20.19
N LYS A 417 0.41 17.95 -19.50
CA LYS A 417 -1.02 17.73 -19.75
C LYS A 417 -1.86 18.56 -18.77
N LEU A 418 -2.81 19.34 -19.29
CA LEU A 418 -3.79 20.09 -18.49
C LEU A 418 -5.20 19.76 -18.99
N GLY A 419 -5.99 19.04 -18.18
CA GLY A 419 -7.28 18.51 -18.65
C GLY A 419 -7.06 17.52 -19.81
N GLU A 420 -7.66 17.77 -20.97
CA GLU A 420 -7.42 16.99 -22.20
C GLU A 420 -6.55 17.72 -23.24
N VAL A 421 -5.94 18.84 -22.85
CA VAL A 421 -5.06 19.65 -23.70
C VAL A 421 -3.59 19.39 -23.33
N ILE A 422 -2.72 19.39 -24.34
CA ILE A 422 -1.28 19.28 -24.16
C ILE A 422 -0.62 20.64 -24.38
N LEU A 423 0.08 21.12 -23.36
CA LEU A 423 0.84 22.37 -23.36
C LEU A 423 2.30 22.07 -23.71
N HIS A 424 2.84 22.76 -24.72
CA HIS A 424 4.24 22.64 -25.13
C HIS A 424 4.98 23.92 -24.74
N ARG A 425 5.90 23.86 -23.78
CA ARG A 425 6.73 25.00 -23.40
C ARG A 425 7.76 25.26 -24.50
N ILE A 426 7.69 26.44 -25.12
CA ILE A 426 8.52 26.83 -26.24
C ILE A 426 9.51 27.95 -25.91
N THR A 427 10.72 27.86 -26.46
CA THR A 427 11.76 28.89 -26.36
C THR A 427 12.40 29.16 -27.73
N GLY A 428 13.11 30.29 -27.84
CA GLY A 428 13.89 30.64 -29.04
C GLY A 428 13.09 31.25 -30.21
N GLY A 429 11.80 31.56 -30.01
CA GLY A 429 10.97 32.24 -31.01
C GLY A 429 9.50 32.31 -30.57
N ALA A 430 8.61 32.71 -31.48
CA ALA A 430 7.17 32.75 -31.24
C ALA A 430 6.41 32.04 -32.37
N LEU A 431 5.33 31.35 -31.99
CA LEU A 431 4.34 30.78 -32.90
C LEU A 431 3.05 31.59 -32.81
N LYS A 432 2.24 31.55 -33.87
CA LYS A 432 0.93 32.20 -33.92
C LYS A 432 -0.16 31.15 -34.07
N ARG A 433 -1.33 31.46 -33.51
CA ARG A 433 -2.55 30.69 -33.75
C ARG A 433 -2.83 30.60 -35.26
N GLY A 434 -3.05 29.38 -35.74
CA GLY A 434 -3.28 29.07 -37.15
C GLY A 434 -2.02 28.64 -37.92
N ASP A 435 -0.83 28.76 -37.34
CA ASP A 435 0.40 28.30 -37.99
C ASP A 435 0.37 26.78 -38.21
N ARG A 436 0.82 26.35 -39.39
CA ARG A 436 1.11 24.94 -39.67
C ARG A 436 2.56 24.67 -39.26
N VAL A 437 2.73 23.74 -38.33
CA VAL A 437 4.04 23.38 -37.78
C VAL A 437 4.38 21.94 -38.15
N LYS A 438 5.64 21.70 -38.52
CA LYS A 438 6.25 20.39 -38.53
C LYS A 438 6.96 20.18 -37.19
N GLY A 439 6.49 19.24 -36.39
CA GLY A 439 7.14 18.85 -35.14
C GLY A 439 8.18 17.77 -35.38
N MET A 440 9.33 17.91 -34.72
CA MET A 440 10.43 16.95 -34.75
C MET A 440 10.88 16.68 -33.32
N LEU A 441 10.77 15.44 -32.88
CA LEU A 441 11.18 15.02 -31.54
C LEU A 441 12.70 14.81 -31.46
N ASP A 442 13.24 14.93 -30.26
CA ASP A 442 14.55 14.37 -29.93
C ASP A 442 14.46 12.84 -29.92
N GLU A 443 14.90 12.23 -31.02
CA GLU A 443 14.81 10.78 -31.24
C GLU A 443 15.61 9.99 -30.18
N GLU A 444 16.81 10.46 -29.82
CA GLU A 444 17.67 9.76 -28.86
C GLU A 444 17.01 9.73 -27.49
N ARG A 445 16.48 10.88 -27.05
CA ARG A 445 15.73 10.99 -25.80
C ARG A 445 14.50 10.08 -25.82
N ARG A 446 13.67 10.17 -26.87
CA ARG A 446 12.44 9.37 -27.00
C ARG A 446 12.73 7.88 -26.91
N LEU A 447 13.69 7.40 -27.70
CA LEU A 447 14.07 5.99 -27.71
C LEU A 447 14.63 5.55 -26.36
N SER A 448 15.48 6.37 -25.73
CA SER A 448 15.98 6.05 -24.39
C SER A 448 14.85 5.91 -23.37
N LEU A 449 13.89 6.84 -23.36
CA LEU A 449 12.74 6.77 -22.45
C LEU A 449 11.85 5.56 -22.72
N MET A 450 11.57 5.21 -23.99
CA MET A 450 10.81 4.01 -24.36
C MET A 450 11.50 2.72 -23.90
N ARG A 451 12.83 2.64 -24.05
CA ARG A 451 13.63 1.49 -23.60
C ARG A 451 13.58 1.36 -22.09
N HIS A 452 13.82 2.43 -21.35
CA HIS A 452 13.76 2.43 -19.88
C HIS A 452 12.34 2.11 -19.36
N HIS A 453 11.30 2.61 -20.02
CA HIS A 453 9.92 2.31 -19.65
C HIS A 453 9.65 0.81 -19.80
N THR A 454 9.94 0.25 -20.96
CA THR A 454 9.72 -1.17 -21.21
C THR A 454 10.62 -2.06 -20.33
N ALA A 455 11.86 -1.62 -20.06
CA ALA A 455 12.77 -2.25 -19.11
C ALA A 455 12.21 -2.26 -17.68
N THR A 456 11.43 -1.25 -17.28
CA THR A 456 10.74 -1.22 -15.98
C THR A 456 9.79 -2.41 -15.84
N HIS A 457 8.98 -2.70 -16.87
CA HIS A 457 8.07 -3.86 -16.88
C HIS A 457 8.83 -5.18 -16.82
N VAL A 458 9.90 -5.30 -17.62
CA VAL A 458 10.76 -6.51 -17.63
C VAL A 458 11.41 -6.73 -16.27
N LEU A 459 11.95 -5.68 -15.64
CA LEU A 459 12.58 -5.77 -14.33
C LEU A 459 11.58 -6.09 -13.23
N LEU A 460 10.38 -5.52 -13.24
CA LEU A 460 9.35 -5.85 -12.25
C LEU A 460 8.96 -7.33 -12.35
N HIS A 461 8.76 -7.83 -13.57
CA HIS A 461 8.47 -9.25 -13.80
C HIS A 461 9.62 -10.16 -13.33
N ALA A 462 10.86 -9.80 -13.67
CA ALA A 462 12.05 -10.54 -13.26
C ALA A 462 12.22 -10.54 -11.72
N ALA A 463 11.98 -9.40 -11.07
CA ALA A 463 12.01 -9.29 -9.61
C ALA A 463 10.94 -10.17 -8.97
N THR A 464 9.70 -10.15 -9.49
CA THR A 464 8.61 -11.00 -9.00
C THR A 464 8.96 -12.49 -9.12
N LYS A 465 9.52 -12.90 -10.26
CA LYS A 465 9.93 -14.30 -10.49
C LYS A 465 11.08 -14.76 -9.57
N VAL A 466 12.00 -13.86 -9.21
CA VAL A 466 13.17 -14.20 -8.38
C VAL A 466 12.86 -14.11 -6.89
N LEU A 467 12.08 -13.10 -6.47
CA LEU A 467 11.87 -12.77 -5.06
C LEU A 467 10.54 -13.30 -4.51
N GLY A 468 9.50 -13.45 -5.34
CA GLY A 468 8.16 -13.92 -4.94
C GLY A 468 7.03 -13.02 -5.42
N ALA A 469 5.79 -13.51 -5.29
CA ALA A 469 4.57 -12.85 -5.77
C ALA A 469 4.28 -11.51 -5.06
N HIS A 470 4.71 -11.35 -3.81
CA HIS A 470 4.57 -10.11 -3.03
C HIS A 470 5.30 -8.88 -3.57
N VAL A 471 6.10 -9.03 -4.63
CA VAL A 471 6.75 -7.91 -5.30
C VAL A 471 5.71 -7.09 -6.06
N HIS A 472 5.37 -5.93 -5.49
CA HIS A 472 4.56 -4.92 -6.14
C HIS A 472 5.33 -3.62 -6.30
N GLN A 473 5.02 -2.86 -7.35
CA GLN A 473 5.59 -1.54 -7.55
C GLN A 473 5.08 -0.56 -6.46
N ALA A 474 6.02 0.07 -5.77
CA ALA A 474 5.76 1.19 -4.87
C ALA A 474 5.93 2.55 -5.57
N GLY A 475 6.73 2.60 -6.64
CA GLY A 475 6.99 3.80 -7.42
C GLY A 475 7.97 3.53 -8.58
N ALA A 476 8.00 4.42 -9.56
CA ALA A 476 8.96 4.34 -10.66
C ALA A 476 9.25 5.74 -11.22
N GLN A 477 10.50 5.99 -11.61
CA GLN A 477 10.90 7.19 -12.36
C GLN A 477 11.86 6.77 -13.46
N LYS A 478 11.57 7.22 -14.67
CA LYS A 478 12.41 6.98 -15.85
C LYS A 478 13.34 8.18 -16.06
N GLY A 479 14.49 7.92 -16.66
CA GLY A 479 15.44 8.93 -17.10
C GLY A 479 16.12 8.49 -18.40
N SER A 480 16.85 9.41 -19.03
CA SER A 480 17.61 9.12 -20.26
C SER A 480 18.84 8.25 -19.98
N ASP A 481 19.44 8.40 -18.80
CA ASP A 481 20.72 7.75 -18.46
C ASP A 481 20.51 6.63 -17.45
N ALA A 482 19.64 6.85 -16.47
CA ALA A 482 19.28 5.87 -15.45
C ALA A 482 17.82 6.04 -15.05
N SER A 483 17.22 4.95 -14.61
CA SER A 483 15.85 4.86 -14.11
C SER A 483 15.83 4.15 -12.77
N ARG A 484 14.76 4.35 -12.01
CA ARG A 484 14.52 3.69 -10.73
C ARG A 484 13.17 3.00 -10.70
N LEU A 485 13.14 1.84 -10.06
CA LEU A 485 11.95 1.06 -9.77
C LEU A 485 11.95 0.72 -8.28
N ASP A 486 10.95 1.20 -7.56
CA ASP A 486 10.77 0.94 -6.14
C ASP A 486 9.80 -0.23 -6.00
N ILE A 487 10.23 -1.29 -5.32
CA ILE A 487 9.42 -2.51 -5.12
C ILE A 487 9.18 -2.76 -3.63
N ARG A 488 8.00 -3.32 -3.33
CA ARG A 488 7.66 -3.80 -1.99
C ARG A 488 8.40 -5.11 -1.73
N HIS A 489 9.27 -5.13 -0.71
CA HIS A 489 10.04 -6.31 -0.34
C HIS A 489 10.41 -6.30 1.15
N TYR A 490 10.29 -7.44 1.84
CA TYR A 490 10.40 -7.52 3.30
C TYR A 490 11.85 -7.57 3.82
N LYS A 491 12.83 -7.89 2.98
CA LYS A 491 14.26 -7.99 3.32
C LYS A 491 15.14 -7.23 2.33
N HIS A 492 16.41 -7.04 2.65
CA HIS A 492 17.36 -6.47 1.70
C HIS A 492 17.65 -7.46 0.57
N ILE A 493 17.68 -6.96 -0.67
CA ILE A 493 18.03 -7.74 -1.85
C ILE A 493 19.53 -8.02 -1.81
N THR A 494 19.90 -9.30 -1.76
CA THR A 494 21.30 -9.70 -1.75
C THR A 494 21.96 -9.47 -3.11
N PRO A 495 23.30 -9.32 -3.17
CA PRO A 495 24.01 -9.24 -4.44
C PRO A 495 23.76 -10.43 -5.37
N GLN A 496 23.54 -11.63 -4.82
CA GLN A 496 23.20 -12.82 -5.61
C GLN A 496 21.79 -12.74 -6.21
N GLU A 497 20.80 -12.29 -5.43
CA GLU A 497 19.43 -12.08 -5.93
C GLU A 497 19.41 -10.98 -7.00
N LEU A 498 20.11 -9.86 -6.77
CA LEU A 498 20.23 -8.77 -7.75
C LEU A 498 20.78 -9.26 -9.10
N ARG A 499 21.83 -10.09 -9.06
CA ARG A 499 22.39 -10.73 -10.27
C ARG A 499 21.40 -11.68 -10.95
N LYS A 500 20.60 -12.43 -10.19
CA LYS A 500 19.55 -13.30 -10.75
C LYS A 500 18.47 -12.46 -11.44
N ILE A 501 18.05 -11.34 -10.85
CA ILE A 501 17.09 -10.41 -11.43
C ILE A 501 17.62 -9.85 -12.75
N GLU A 502 18.85 -9.32 -12.76
CA GLU A 502 19.48 -8.80 -13.98
C GLU A 502 19.60 -9.87 -15.08
N THR A 503 20.00 -11.09 -14.71
CA THR A 503 20.13 -12.21 -15.66
C THR A 503 18.77 -12.62 -16.24
N GLU A 504 17.73 -12.69 -15.41
CA GLU A 504 16.39 -13.04 -15.86
C GLU A 504 15.79 -11.96 -16.77
N ALA A 505 15.95 -10.69 -16.40
CA ALA A 505 15.51 -9.56 -17.22
C ALA A 505 16.18 -9.59 -18.61
N ASN A 506 17.49 -9.78 -18.67
CA ASN A 506 18.19 -9.86 -19.95
C ASN A 506 17.86 -11.13 -20.75
N ARG A 507 17.51 -12.25 -20.10
CA ARG A 507 17.00 -13.43 -20.79
C ARG A 507 15.68 -13.12 -21.52
N MET A 508 14.79 -12.35 -20.91
CA MET A 508 13.53 -11.91 -21.54
C MET A 508 13.78 -10.97 -22.72
N ILE A 509 14.80 -10.11 -22.64
CA ILE A 509 15.24 -9.27 -23.76
C ILE A 509 15.74 -10.12 -24.92
N MET A 510 16.63 -11.08 -24.65
CA MET A 510 17.19 -11.97 -25.67
C MET A 510 16.14 -12.86 -26.34
N GLY A 511 15.00 -13.08 -25.68
CA GLY A 511 13.83 -13.75 -26.26
C GLY A 511 13.06 -12.92 -27.27
N ASP A 512 13.36 -11.62 -27.41
CA ASP A 512 12.75 -10.67 -28.36
C ASP A 512 11.22 -10.76 -28.45
N MET A 513 10.56 -10.76 -27.28
CA MET A 513 9.13 -10.93 -27.18
C MET A 513 8.38 -9.67 -27.65
N PRO A 514 7.26 -9.81 -28.38
CA PRO A 514 6.44 -8.67 -28.78
C PRO A 514 5.79 -7.97 -27.58
N VAL A 515 5.71 -6.64 -27.67
CA VAL A 515 4.97 -5.77 -26.73
C VAL A 515 3.60 -5.49 -27.32
N TYR A 516 2.54 -5.92 -26.62
CA TYR A 516 1.16 -5.72 -27.07
C TYR A 516 0.50 -4.58 -26.31
N ILE A 517 -0.10 -3.64 -27.04
CA ILE A 517 -0.80 -2.50 -26.47
C ILE A 517 -2.25 -2.54 -26.96
N LYS A 518 -3.21 -2.43 -26.03
CA LYS A 518 -4.64 -2.45 -26.34
C LYS A 518 -5.40 -1.42 -25.52
N ILE A 519 -6.54 -1.00 -26.04
CA ILE A 519 -7.56 -0.31 -25.26
C ILE A 519 -8.63 -1.35 -24.95
N GLU A 520 -8.86 -1.61 -23.66
CA GLU A 520 -9.79 -2.63 -23.19
C GLU A 520 -10.80 -2.01 -22.20
N GLU A 521 -12.00 -2.58 -22.15
CA GLU A 521 -12.96 -2.26 -21.10
C GLU A 521 -12.40 -2.71 -19.75
N ARG A 522 -12.40 -1.80 -18.76
CA ARG A 522 -11.80 -2.02 -17.43
C ARG A 522 -12.20 -3.35 -16.81
N THR A 523 -13.50 -3.62 -16.73
CA THR A 523 -14.06 -4.83 -16.10
C THR A 523 -13.58 -6.12 -16.77
N LYS A 524 -13.47 -6.13 -18.09
CA LYS A 524 -12.96 -7.28 -18.86
C LYS A 524 -11.47 -7.47 -18.67
N ALA A 525 -10.71 -6.37 -18.60
CA ALA A 525 -9.28 -6.44 -18.32
C ALA A 525 -9.02 -6.97 -16.91
N GLU A 526 -9.75 -6.47 -15.90
CA GLU A 526 -9.67 -6.94 -14.51
C GLU A 526 -9.99 -8.44 -14.39
N GLN A 527 -11.04 -8.92 -15.06
CA GLN A 527 -11.38 -10.35 -15.07
C GLN A 527 -10.32 -11.22 -15.73
N LYS A 528 -9.63 -10.68 -16.74
CA LYS A 528 -8.67 -11.44 -17.55
C LYS A 528 -7.27 -11.48 -16.93
N TYR A 529 -6.86 -10.37 -16.33
CA TYR A 529 -5.48 -10.17 -15.87
C TYR A 529 -5.38 -10.02 -14.34
N GLY A 530 -6.49 -9.81 -13.64
CA GLY A 530 -6.49 -9.51 -12.21
C GLY A 530 -6.03 -8.08 -11.91
N PHE A 531 -5.74 -7.83 -10.63
CA PHE A 531 -5.37 -6.50 -10.14
C PHE A 531 -3.89 -6.17 -10.29
N CYS A 532 -3.06 -7.10 -10.80
CA CYS A 532 -1.69 -6.80 -11.21
C CYS A 532 -1.64 -5.75 -12.33
N LEU A 533 -2.78 -5.43 -12.97
CA LEU A 533 -2.91 -4.30 -13.87
C LEU A 533 -2.51 -2.95 -13.23
N TYR A 534 -2.66 -2.80 -11.92
CA TYR A 534 -2.60 -1.50 -11.24
C TYR A 534 -1.30 -1.23 -10.47
N GLN A 535 -0.20 -1.90 -10.85
CA GLN A 535 1.14 -1.66 -10.30
C GLN A 535 1.58 -0.19 -10.48
N GLY A 536 1.26 0.41 -11.62
CA GLY A 536 1.52 1.82 -11.94
C GLY A 536 0.49 2.82 -11.39
N GLY A 537 -0.46 2.36 -10.58
CA GLY A 537 -1.63 3.13 -10.15
C GLY A 537 -2.91 2.79 -10.93
N VAL A 538 -4.05 3.29 -10.43
CA VAL A 538 -5.37 3.03 -11.03
C VAL A 538 -5.73 4.15 -12.00
N PRO A 539 -5.73 3.93 -13.33
CA PRO A 539 -6.16 4.95 -14.27
C PRO A 539 -7.65 5.26 -14.11
N PRO A 540 -8.14 6.46 -14.48
CA PRO A 540 -9.57 6.76 -14.56
C PRO A 540 -10.21 6.22 -15.85
N GLY A 541 -11.55 6.23 -15.93
CA GLY A 541 -12.29 5.93 -17.16
C GLY A 541 -12.75 4.47 -17.33
N ARG A 542 -13.74 4.27 -18.21
CA ARG A 542 -14.34 2.95 -18.51
C ARG A 542 -13.40 2.07 -19.34
N GLU A 543 -12.61 2.69 -20.19
CA GLU A 543 -11.61 2.04 -21.03
C GLU A 543 -10.22 2.36 -20.49
N ILE A 544 -9.36 1.34 -20.45
CA ILE A 544 -7.99 1.45 -19.96
C ILE A 544 -7.03 0.99 -21.03
N ARG A 545 -5.85 1.64 -21.08
CA ARG A 545 -4.76 1.23 -21.96
C ARG A 545 -3.94 0.14 -21.27
N THR A 546 -4.02 -1.08 -21.77
CA THR A 546 -3.24 -2.21 -21.29
C THR A 546 -1.98 -2.36 -22.13
N VAL A 547 -0.85 -2.60 -21.45
CA VAL A 547 0.46 -2.87 -22.04
C VAL A 547 0.91 -4.21 -21.51
N GLN A 548 1.21 -5.13 -22.43
CA GLN A 548 1.72 -6.46 -22.14
C GLN A 548 3.16 -6.59 -22.64
N VAL A 549 4.08 -6.86 -21.73
CA VAL A 549 5.51 -7.09 -21.98
C VAL A 549 5.88 -8.48 -21.50
N GLY A 550 5.85 -9.46 -22.40
CA GLY A 550 6.02 -10.87 -22.03
C GLY A 550 4.92 -11.33 -21.06
N GLY A 551 5.32 -11.71 -19.84
CA GLY A 551 4.42 -12.15 -18.77
C GLY A 551 3.84 -11.03 -17.90
N ASP A 552 4.30 -9.78 -18.06
CA ASP A 552 3.77 -8.63 -17.33
C ASP A 552 2.65 -7.94 -18.12
N VAL A 553 1.53 -7.65 -17.46
CA VAL A 553 0.41 -6.90 -18.04
C VAL A 553 -0.01 -5.80 -17.09
N GLN A 554 0.07 -4.57 -17.53
CA GLN A 554 -0.24 -3.40 -16.71
C GLN A 554 -1.08 -2.37 -17.45
N ALA A 555 -1.90 -1.64 -16.71
CA ALA A 555 -2.54 -0.44 -17.20
C ALA A 555 -1.50 0.70 -17.21
N CYS A 556 -0.93 0.97 -18.39
CA CYS A 556 0.17 1.92 -18.54
C CYS A 556 -0.09 2.91 -19.68
N ALA A 557 0.19 4.19 -19.41
CA ALA A 557 -0.03 5.30 -20.33
C ALA A 557 1.26 5.77 -21.04
N GLY A 558 2.41 5.15 -20.79
CA GLY A 558 3.68 5.56 -21.37
C GLY A 558 3.94 5.04 -22.78
N THR A 559 5.05 5.50 -23.36
CA THR A 559 5.56 5.03 -24.66
C THR A 559 6.46 3.81 -24.47
N HIS A 560 6.30 2.79 -25.32
CA HIS A 560 7.03 1.52 -25.22
C HIS A 560 7.65 1.14 -26.55
N VAL A 561 8.75 0.39 -26.48
CA VAL A 561 9.33 -0.27 -27.66
C VAL A 561 8.41 -1.38 -28.17
N ARG A 562 8.62 -1.84 -29.41
CA ARG A 562 7.73 -2.85 -30.04
C ARG A 562 8.02 -4.27 -29.60
N THR A 563 9.28 -4.56 -29.29
CA THR A 563 9.72 -5.87 -28.80
C THR A 563 10.73 -5.69 -27.68
N THR A 564 10.88 -6.70 -26.82
CA THR A 564 11.85 -6.64 -25.71
C THR A 564 13.30 -6.55 -26.21
N GLY A 565 13.62 -7.02 -27.43
CA GLY A 565 14.96 -6.91 -28.00
C GLY A 565 15.36 -5.48 -28.33
N GLU A 566 14.40 -4.60 -28.64
CA GLU A 566 14.65 -3.17 -28.90
C GLU A 566 15.13 -2.39 -27.65
N ILE A 567 14.94 -2.97 -26.45
CA ILE A 567 15.50 -2.44 -25.19
C ILE A 567 17.03 -2.42 -25.25
N GLY A 568 17.65 -3.42 -25.88
CA GLY A 568 19.07 -3.72 -25.70
C GLY A 568 19.35 -4.30 -24.32
N LEU A 569 20.55 -4.11 -23.78
CA LEU A 569 20.91 -4.61 -22.45
C LEU A 569 20.21 -3.82 -21.34
N ILE A 570 19.79 -4.49 -20.27
CA ILE A 570 19.50 -3.87 -18.97
C ILE A 570 20.70 -4.09 -18.03
N ARG A 571 21.21 -3.02 -17.45
CA ARG A 571 22.24 -3.07 -16.40
C ARG A 571 21.65 -2.57 -15.09
N VAL A 572 21.66 -3.38 -14.04
CA VAL A 572 21.27 -2.95 -12.70
C VAL A 572 22.50 -2.32 -12.04
N ILE A 573 22.43 -1.01 -11.82
CA ILE A 573 23.51 -0.20 -11.23
C ILE A 573 23.65 -0.52 -9.75
N GLY A 574 22.52 -0.64 -9.04
CA GLY A 574 22.52 -0.92 -7.62
C GLY A 574 21.14 -1.08 -7.03
N VAL A 575 21.12 -1.37 -5.73
CA VAL A 575 19.92 -1.40 -4.90
C VAL A 575 20.11 -0.47 -3.71
N GLU A 576 19.08 0.33 -3.42
CA GLU A 576 19.02 1.22 -2.27
C GLU A 576 17.86 0.84 -1.37
N HIS A 577 18.11 0.80 -0.06
CA HIS A 577 17.05 0.66 0.91
C HIS A 577 16.44 2.03 1.20
N ILE A 578 15.18 2.23 0.79
CA ILE A 578 14.48 3.51 0.99
C ILE A 578 13.89 3.57 2.39
N GLN A 579 13.16 2.52 2.76
CA GLN A 579 12.52 2.35 4.05
C GLN A 579 12.10 0.89 4.24
N ASP A 580 11.75 0.52 5.47
CA ASP A 580 11.19 -0.81 5.76
C ASP A 580 10.08 -1.17 4.76
N GLY A 581 10.24 -2.33 4.11
CA GLY A 581 9.27 -2.84 3.15
C GLY A 581 9.44 -2.31 1.72
N VAL A 582 10.39 -1.41 1.44
CA VAL A 582 10.61 -0.83 0.09
C VAL A 582 12.10 -0.82 -0.30
N GLU A 583 12.42 -1.50 -1.40
CA GLU A 583 13.76 -1.55 -2.01
C GLU A 583 13.73 -0.88 -3.38
N ARG A 584 14.70 -0.02 -3.67
CA ARG A 584 14.83 0.70 -4.95
C ARG A 584 15.90 0.06 -5.81
N LEU A 585 15.51 -0.39 -7.00
CA LEU A 585 16.42 -0.83 -8.05
C LEU A 585 16.76 0.36 -8.94
N ILE A 586 18.06 0.65 -9.09
CA ILE A 586 18.56 1.66 -10.04
C ILE A 586 19.14 0.91 -11.24
N PHE A 587 18.71 1.27 -12.44
CA PHE A 587 19.09 0.55 -13.65
C PHE A 587 19.17 1.47 -14.88
N SER A 588 19.89 1.01 -15.89
CA SER A 588 19.97 1.64 -17.20
C SER A 588 19.62 0.63 -18.30
N ALA A 589 19.12 1.13 -19.44
CA ALA A 589 18.76 0.32 -20.59
C ALA A 589 19.37 0.85 -21.90
N GLY A 590 19.68 -0.04 -22.83
CA GLY A 590 20.20 0.32 -24.16
C GLY A 590 21.58 0.96 -24.11
N LEU A 591 21.80 2.05 -24.87
CA LEU A 591 23.09 2.76 -24.89
C LEU A 591 23.48 3.31 -23.52
N ALA A 592 22.51 3.76 -22.71
CA ALA A 592 22.77 4.22 -21.36
C ALA A 592 23.36 3.11 -20.46
N ALA A 593 22.93 1.86 -20.67
CA ALA A 593 23.53 0.70 -19.99
C ALA A 593 24.99 0.47 -20.44
N VAL A 594 25.27 0.64 -21.73
CA VAL A 594 26.64 0.54 -22.27
C VAL A 594 27.54 1.61 -21.65
N TYR A 595 27.10 2.86 -21.61
CA TYR A 595 27.86 3.95 -20.99
C TYR A 595 28.08 3.72 -19.49
N SER A 596 27.06 3.21 -18.77
CA SER A 596 27.21 2.82 -17.37
C SER A 596 28.28 1.74 -17.17
N MET A 597 28.33 0.73 -18.04
CA MET A 597 29.34 -0.32 -17.98
C MET A 597 30.74 0.19 -18.31
N GLN A 598 30.88 1.02 -19.34
CA GLN A 598 32.16 1.65 -19.72
C GLN A 598 32.70 2.52 -18.59
N HIS A 599 31.84 3.34 -17.97
CA HIS A 599 32.23 4.15 -16.83
C HIS A 599 32.71 3.30 -15.64
N MET A 600 32.06 2.18 -15.37
CA MET A 600 32.49 1.25 -14.31
C MET A 600 33.83 0.56 -14.63
N ASP A 601 34.09 0.25 -15.91
CA ASP A 601 35.38 -0.27 -16.36
C ASP A 601 36.48 0.79 -16.24
N ASP A 602 36.22 2.03 -16.64
CA ASP A 602 37.17 3.15 -16.48
C ASP A 602 37.59 3.33 -15.02
N LEU A 603 36.63 3.32 -14.08
CA LEU A 603 36.91 3.40 -12.64
C LEU A 603 37.74 2.22 -12.14
N LEU A 604 37.48 1.01 -12.64
CA LEU A 604 38.22 -0.19 -12.28
C LEU A 604 39.66 -0.12 -12.79
N GLN A 605 39.86 0.31 -14.04
CA GLN A 605 41.18 0.47 -14.66
C GLN A 605 41.98 1.58 -13.99
N GLU A 606 41.35 2.73 -13.68
CA GLU A 606 41.99 3.83 -12.98
C GLU A 606 42.47 3.39 -11.58
N ALA A 607 41.61 2.71 -10.81
CA ALA A 607 41.96 2.20 -9.49
C ALA A 607 43.09 1.15 -9.54
N ALA A 608 43.05 0.25 -10.53
CA ALA A 608 44.11 -0.74 -10.77
C ALA A 608 45.44 -0.08 -11.18
N GLY A 609 45.38 0.99 -11.96
CA GLY A 609 46.53 1.81 -12.36
C GLY A 609 47.24 2.46 -11.16
N VAL A 610 46.48 2.98 -10.18
CA VAL A 610 47.05 3.62 -8.96
C VAL A 610 47.96 2.67 -8.19
N VAL A 611 47.58 1.40 -8.08
CA VAL A 611 48.38 0.37 -7.39
C VAL A 611 49.24 -0.48 -8.34
N SER A 612 49.22 -0.16 -9.65
CA SER A 612 50.00 -0.83 -10.70
C SER A 612 49.81 -2.35 -10.75
N VAL A 613 48.56 -2.81 -10.62
CA VAL A 613 48.21 -4.24 -10.77
C VAL A 613 47.15 -4.43 -11.84
N GLN A 614 46.96 -5.68 -12.27
CA GLN A 614 45.84 -6.03 -13.13
C GLN A 614 44.51 -5.95 -12.35
N PRO A 615 43.38 -5.56 -12.98
CA PRO A 615 42.08 -5.45 -12.32
C PRO A 615 41.66 -6.67 -11.50
N GLU A 616 41.97 -7.88 -11.98
CA GLU A 616 41.62 -9.14 -11.31
C GLU A 616 42.35 -9.30 -9.97
N ASN A 617 43.53 -8.70 -9.84
CA ASN A 617 44.36 -8.72 -8.63
C ASN A 617 44.09 -7.53 -7.71
N LEU A 618 43.26 -6.56 -8.13
CA LEU A 618 42.98 -5.35 -7.38
C LEU A 618 42.42 -5.64 -5.98
N PRO A 619 41.40 -6.52 -5.79
CA PRO A 619 40.83 -6.76 -4.46
C PRO A 619 41.84 -7.33 -3.45
N ALA A 620 42.65 -8.31 -3.89
CA ALA A 620 43.68 -8.91 -3.05
C ALA A 620 44.78 -7.90 -2.70
N THR A 621 45.19 -7.09 -3.67
CA THR A 621 46.25 -6.07 -3.51
C THR A 621 45.81 -4.95 -2.57
N VAL A 622 44.58 -4.44 -2.74
CA VAL A 622 44.00 -3.42 -1.85
C VAL A 622 43.89 -3.95 -0.43
N SER A 623 43.42 -5.19 -0.25
CA SER A 623 43.32 -5.81 1.08
C SER A 623 44.68 -5.95 1.76
N ARG A 624 45.71 -6.37 1.01
CA ARG A 624 47.09 -6.46 1.50
C ARG A 624 47.61 -5.08 1.90
N PHE A 625 47.55 -4.09 1.01
CA PHE A 625 48.03 -2.74 1.31
C PHE A 625 47.27 -2.08 2.46
N PHE A 626 45.97 -2.29 2.59
CA PHE A 626 45.18 -1.76 3.69
C PHE A 626 45.55 -2.39 5.04
N THR A 627 45.87 -3.68 5.03
CA THR A 627 46.35 -4.39 6.23
C THR A 627 47.73 -3.87 6.64
N GLU A 628 48.67 -3.81 5.69
CA GLU A 628 50.01 -3.25 5.91
C GLU A 628 49.96 -1.79 6.39
N TRP A 629 49.07 -0.97 5.82
CA TRP A 629 48.88 0.43 6.22
C TRP A 629 48.38 0.55 7.67
N LYS A 630 47.45 -0.31 8.11
CA LYS A 630 47.01 -0.37 9.50
C LYS A 630 48.11 -0.82 10.45
N GLU A 631 48.93 -1.79 10.04
CA GLU A 631 50.06 -2.28 10.83
C GLU A 631 51.15 -1.22 10.97
N GLN A 632 51.49 -0.53 9.88
CA GLN A 632 52.42 0.60 9.90
C GLN A 632 51.93 1.71 10.84
N LYS A 633 50.64 2.03 10.81
CA LYS A 633 50.06 3.02 11.73
C LYS A 633 50.22 2.60 13.21
N LYS A 634 49.90 1.35 13.54
CA LYS A 634 50.07 0.81 14.90
C LYS A 634 51.54 0.82 15.34
N GLU A 635 52.45 0.50 14.44
CA GLU A 635 53.89 0.49 14.74
C GLU A 635 54.42 1.90 14.96
N ILE A 636 54.00 2.88 14.16
CA ILE A 636 54.34 4.30 14.38
C ILE A 636 53.84 4.78 15.74
N GLU A 637 52.58 4.48 16.11
CA GLU A 637 52.00 4.82 17.42
C GLU A 637 52.71 4.12 18.59
N ARG A 638 53.33 2.95 18.36
CA ARG A 638 54.12 2.22 19.36
C ARG A 638 55.53 2.80 19.55
N LEU A 639 56.10 3.36 18.47
CA LEU A 639 57.45 3.93 18.46
C LEU A 639 57.49 5.38 18.96
N GLN A 640 56.36 6.08 18.93
CA GLN A 640 56.13 7.39 19.56
C GLN A 640 55.77 7.23 21.04
#